data_AF-A0A2Z5G158-F1
#
_entry.id   AF-A0A2Z5G158-F1
#
_cell.length_a   1.000
_cell.length_b   1.000
_cell.length_c   1.000
_cell.angle_alpha   90.00
_cell.angle_beta   90.00
_cell.angle_gamma   90.00
#
_symmetry.space_group_name_H-M   'P 1'
#
loop_
_entity.id
_entity.type
_entity.pdbx_description
1 polymer ?
#
loop_
_entity_poly.entity_id
_entity_poly.type
_entity_poly.pdbx_seq_one_letter_code
_entity_poly.pdbx_strand_id
1 'polypeptide(L)'
;MFGLLKVAFAQPASESSLPSAAQLQALAGEYTDDSEPDTPLSFYEKDGQLVREGPRTFPSELTAVNSTEFSSRDGTGERYQFKLGPSGQASRVTVISGGSPGKEIMRRTGDAVQRDFPPYERQEAIIPMRDGVKLHAIILKPANQHAPLPMLMARTPYGAGETTMASFYADRPELARAQYIYVCEDIRGRFESEGEFLMMRPLADPSDPKAIDESTDAYDTVAWLLVNVPGNNGRVGVIGISYPGFLAMMSGIGPHPAVKAISPQAPMIDVWKGDDFFHNGAFRQTYGYDYALGIESGKENTDVQYGDNVDGYDFFLERGSFAEDVRRAGAQTPSGAILPTWRLFLDHPAYDNVWYLRGVEHHLTAVAVPTLTVGGYYDQEDMWGPQEEYSVLERHDANHQNFLVLGPWQHGSWSSSSRHLGAIQYGEPIGTEYRKQIEASFFARFLKDEPGFDLEDTASFQTGSNKWKRYAHFPPAESTPTKLYLNAGKKLGWQLGSKPTKSSYISDPRNPVPYRHRPIEPTYAEGSHWGQWMTEDQRFVTRRKDVSIWTLAVGNDLTLTGEVIADLFTSTTGSDGDLVVKLIDRYPDDDADPAMRGYELMTNEEIFRERYLNGFDQPAALKPGEVREVKYSLHAVDHVFKKGHTIMVEVQSTWFPLYDRNPQTFVPNIMKADPGDYKKAKVTIVSDLSHPSGLILPVVSQ
;
A
#
# COMPACT_ATOMS: atom_id res chain seq x y z
N MET A 1 -15.65 61.07 38.17
CA MET A 1 -16.71 60.15 38.64
C MET A 1 -17.96 60.45 37.84
N PHE A 2 -18.72 59.43 37.42
CA PHE A 2 -19.72 59.41 36.33
C PHE A 2 -19.05 59.38 34.94
N GLY A 3 -19.25 58.42 34.04
CA GLY A 3 -20.26 57.37 33.88
C GLY A 3 -20.76 57.44 32.44
N LEU A 4 -20.26 56.60 31.52
CA LEU A 4 -20.71 56.56 30.13
C LEU A 4 -20.79 55.11 29.61
N LEU A 5 -21.99 54.82 29.11
CA LEU A 5 -22.53 53.55 28.65
C LEU A 5 -21.63 52.80 27.65
N LYS A 6 -21.44 51.49 27.89
CA LYS A 6 -21.26 50.52 26.80
C LYS A 6 -22.62 49.86 26.54
N VAL A 7 -23.20 50.19 25.39
CA VAL A 7 -24.35 49.49 24.84
C VAL A 7 -23.88 48.12 24.39
N ALA A 8 -24.33 47.07 25.08
CA ALA A 8 -24.19 45.70 24.62
C ALA A 8 -25.29 45.45 23.58
N PHE A 9 -24.91 45.23 22.33
CA PHE A 9 -25.79 44.56 21.37
C PHE A 9 -25.86 43.09 21.79
N ALA A 10 -26.94 42.72 22.47
CA ALA A 10 -27.32 41.32 22.60
C ALA A 10 -27.75 40.85 21.20
N GLN A 11 -26.92 40.01 20.57
CA GLN A 11 -27.45 39.10 19.56
C GLN A 11 -28.47 38.19 20.24
N PRO A 12 -29.67 37.98 19.69
CA PRO A 12 -30.55 36.97 20.21
C PRO A 12 -29.87 35.62 20.00
N ALA A 13 -29.61 34.90 21.09
CA ALA A 13 -29.34 33.48 21.03
C ALA A 13 -30.58 32.84 20.39
N SER A 14 -30.45 32.33 19.17
CA SER A 14 -31.46 31.42 18.64
C SER A 14 -31.41 30.17 19.52
N GLU A 15 -32.44 29.94 20.32
CA GLU A 15 -32.71 28.61 20.85
C GLU A 15 -32.75 27.66 19.66
N SER A 16 -31.70 26.83 19.47
CA SER A 16 -31.76 25.74 18.52
C SER A 16 -32.73 24.72 19.12
N SER A 17 -34.01 24.85 18.79
CA SER A 17 -34.97 23.81 19.13
C SER A 17 -34.49 22.52 18.47
N LEU A 18 -34.31 21.47 19.29
CA LEU A 18 -34.04 20.14 18.78
C LEU A 18 -35.08 19.81 17.70
N PRO A 19 -34.68 19.21 16.57
CA PRO A 19 -35.60 18.89 15.50
C PRO A 19 -36.71 17.97 16.02
N SER A 20 -37.96 18.29 15.67
CA SER A 20 -39.10 17.43 15.96
C SER A 20 -38.99 16.08 15.24
N ALA A 21 -39.67 15.05 15.74
CA ALA A 21 -39.72 13.74 15.08
C ALA A 21 -40.18 13.83 13.61
N ALA A 22 -41.13 14.72 13.29
CA ALA A 22 -41.57 14.96 11.92
C ALA A 22 -40.46 15.55 11.03
N GLN A 23 -39.61 16.42 11.59
CA GLN A 23 -38.45 16.96 10.88
C GLN A 23 -37.40 15.87 10.66
N LEU A 24 -37.11 15.04 11.67
CA LEU A 24 -36.18 13.91 11.52
C LEU A 24 -36.67 12.90 10.47
N GLN A 25 -37.95 12.57 10.48
CA GLN A 25 -38.56 11.68 9.48
C GLN A 25 -38.47 12.26 8.06
N ALA A 26 -38.53 13.58 7.91
CA ALA A 26 -38.35 14.23 6.62
C ALA A 26 -36.91 14.12 6.09
N LEU A 27 -35.92 13.90 6.97
CA LEU A 27 -34.52 13.67 6.62
C LEU A 27 -34.18 12.19 6.43
N ALA A 28 -35.05 11.28 6.89
CA ALA A 28 -34.81 9.85 6.80
C ALA A 28 -34.82 9.36 5.34
N GLY A 29 -33.86 8.53 4.98
CA GLY A 29 -33.72 7.98 3.63
C GLY A 29 -32.34 7.36 3.41
N GLU A 30 -32.22 6.61 2.32
CA GLU A 30 -30.93 6.21 1.79
C GLU A 30 -30.47 7.26 0.76
N TYR A 31 -29.19 7.61 0.84
CA TYR A 31 -28.54 8.61 0.01
C TYR A 31 -27.31 8.02 -0.63
N THR A 32 -27.10 8.34 -1.90
CA THR A 32 -26.04 7.77 -2.72
C THR A 32 -25.34 8.88 -3.50
N ASP A 33 -24.01 8.83 -3.56
CA ASP A 33 -23.24 9.59 -4.54
C ASP A 33 -23.27 8.81 -5.87
N ASP A 34 -23.61 9.49 -6.97
CA ASP A 34 -23.71 8.86 -8.28
C ASP A 34 -22.33 8.36 -8.79
N SER A 35 -21.22 8.90 -8.26
CA SER A 35 -19.85 8.44 -8.54
C SER A 35 -19.41 7.25 -7.69
N GLU A 36 -19.97 7.09 -6.49
CA GLU A 36 -19.67 6.00 -5.55
C GLU A 36 -20.96 5.28 -5.08
N PRO A 37 -21.67 4.60 -6.01
CA PRO A 37 -22.99 4.06 -5.71
C PRO A 37 -23.01 2.88 -4.72
N ASP A 38 -21.86 2.28 -4.40
CA ASP A 38 -21.74 1.11 -3.50
C ASP A 38 -21.46 1.47 -2.04
N THR A 39 -21.33 2.75 -1.73
CA THR A 39 -21.18 3.27 -0.37
C THR A 39 -22.34 4.18 0.04
N PRO A 40 -23.61 3.75 -0.11
CA PRO A 40 -24.74 4.57 0.30
C PRO A 40 -24.72 4.82 1.82
N LEU A 41 -25.20 5.99 2.22
CA LEU A 41 -25.48 6.35 3.60
C LEU A 41 -26.98 6.33 3.86
N SER A 42 -27.38 5.63 4.90
CA SER A 42 -28.75 5.60 5.38
C SER A 42 -28.89 6.46 6.62
N PHE A 43 -29.93 7.28 6.64
CA PHE A 43 -30.30 8.10 7.79
C PHE A 43 -31.70 7.73 8.25
N TYR A 44 -31.88 7.52 9.56
CA TYR A 44 -33.19 7.21 10.13
C TYR A 44 -33.34 7.81 11.53
N GLU A 45 -34.59 8.00 11.93
CA GLU A 45 -34.92 8.43 13.29
C GLU A 45 -34.91 7.22 14.23
N LYS A 46 -34.24 7.39 15.37
CA LYS A 46 -34.26 6.43 16.48
C LYS A 46 -34.16 7.21 17.79
N ASP A 47 -35.11 6.98 18.69
CA ASP A 47 -35.14 7.56 20.04
C ASP A 47 -35.01 9.11 20.07
N GLY A 48 -35.60 9.79 19.09
CA GLY A 48 -35.56 11.24 18.94
C GLY A 48 -34.26 11.80 18.36
N GLN A 49 -33.37 10.94 17.85
CA GLN A 49 -32.11 11.31 17.22
C GLN A 49 -32.06 10.84 15.77
N LEU A 50 -31.27 11.53 14.94
CA LEU A 50 -30.93 11.04 13.61
C LEU A 50 -29.72 10.11 13.73
N VAL A 51 -29.84 8.90 13.21
CA VAL A 51 -28.75 7.91 13.14
C VAL A 51 -28.27 7.82 11.70
N ARG A 52 -26.95 7.73 11.51
CA ARG A 52 -26.31 7.41 10.22
C ARG A 52 -25.73 6.01 10.27
N GLU A 53 -25.88 5.26 9.19
CA GLU A 53 -25.12 4.05 8.94
C GLU A 53 -24.83 3.89 7.44
N GLY A 54 -24.01 2.89 7.10
CA GLY A 54 -23.75 2.50 5.72
C GLY A 54 -23.24 1.06 5.67
N PRO A 55 -22.91 0.50 4.49
CA PRO A 55 -22.39 -0.87 4.38
C PRO A 55 -21.13 -1.14 5.24
N ARG A 56 -20.34 -0.08 5.50
CA ARG A 56 -19.09 -0.13 6.27
C ARG A 56 -19.08 0.83 7.46
N THR A 57 -20.15 1.62 7.63
CA THR A 57 -20.25 2.60 8.70
C THR A 57 -21.15 2.05 9.78
N PHE A 58 -20.58 1.77 10.94
CA PHE A 58 -21.34 1.34 12.10
C PHE A 58 -22.37 2.41 12.50
N PRO A 59 -23.59 2.04 12.94
CA PRO A 59 -24.63 3.00 13.29
C PRO A 59 -24.17 3.98 14.36
N SER A 60 -24.26 5.27 14.05
CA SER A 60 -23.83 6.37 14.92
C SER A 60 -24.91 7.45 15.01
N GLU A 61 -25.24 7.85 16.24
CA GLU A 61 -26.14 8.98 16.48
C GLU A 61 -25.46 10.29 16.10
N LEU A 62 -26.23 11.18 15.48
CA LEU A 62 -25.76 12.51 15.11
C LEU A 62 -26.22 13.56 16.14
N THR A 63 -25.48 14.66 16.22
CA THR A 63 -25.87 15.83 17.02
C THR A 63 -26.47 16.89 16.11
N ALA A 64 -27.67 17.36 16.41
CA ALA A 64 -28.29 18.45 15.65
C ALA A 64 -27.52 19.76 15.87
N VAL A 65 -27.06 20.38 14.78
CA VAL A 65 -26.57 21.76 14.74
C VAL A 65 -27.73 22.71 14.52
N ASN A 66 -28.65 22.33 13.61
CA ASN A 66 -29.95 22.97 13.39
C ASN A 66 -30.93 21.94 12.80
N SER A 67 -32.11 22.38 12.33
CA SER A 67 -33.14 21.47 11.82
C SER A 67 -32.76 20.66 10.57
N THR A 68 -31.68 21.03 9.87
CA THR A 68 -31.23 20.41 8.61
C THR A 68 -29.73 20.18 8.56
N GLU A 69 -29.02 20.40 9.67
CA GLU A 69 -27.57 20.21 9.77
C GLU A 69 -27.24 19.43 11.02
N PHE A 70 -26.43 18.39 10.87
CA PHE A 70 -26.05 17.48 11.93
C PHE A 70 -24.55 17.26 11.90
N SER A 71 -23.93 17.08 13.06
CA SER A 71 -22.52 16.71 13.19
C SER A 71 -22.39 15.27 13.67
N SER A 72 -21.38 14.56 13.18
CA SER A 72 -21.07 13.22 13.65
C SER A 72 -20.58 13.23 15.11
N ARG A 73 -20.84 12.13 15.83
CA ARG A 73 -20.34 11.89 17.19
C ARG A 73 -19.18 10.89 17.25
N ASP A 74 -18.86 10.26 16.14
CA ASP A 74 -17.84 9.20 16.01
C ASP A 74 -16.40 9.71 15.85
N GLY A 75 -16.15 11.00 16.12
CA GLY A 75 -14.82 11.60 16.04
C GLY A 75 -14.36 11.96 14.63
N THR A 76 -15.10 11.60 13.57
CA THR A 76 -14.74 11.90 12.16
C THR A 76 -14.75 13.40 11.82
N GLY A 77 -15.40 14.22 12.65
CA GLY A 77 -15.61 15.65 12.35
C GLY A 77 -16.57 15.91 11.18
N GLU A 78 -17.22 14.88 10.64
CA GLU A 78 -18.14 15.02 9.51
C GLU A 78 -19.41 15.79 9.90
N ARG A 79 -19.90 16.63 8.98
CA ARG A 79 -21.20 17.29 9.07
C ARG A 79 -22.08 16.94 7.88
N TYR A 80 -23.37 16.84 8.13
CA TYR A 80 -24.38 16.46 7.15
C TYR A 80 -25.38 17.60 7.00
N GLN A 81 -25.36 18.24 5.83
CA GLN A 81 -26.28 19.33 5.51
C GLN A 81 -27.35 18.86 4.53
N PHE A 82 -28.57 18.71 5.01
CA PHE A 82 -29.70 18.24 4.24
C PHE A 82 -30.39 19.37 3.48
N LYS A 83 -30.79 19.08 2.24
CA LYS A 83 -31.59 19.99 1.40
C LYS A 83 -32.98 19.41 1.17
N LEU A 84 -33.99 20.04 1.76
CA LEU A 84 -35.40 19.70 1.55
C LEU A 84 -35.83 20.01 0.10
N GLY A 85 -36.61 19.10 -0.48
CA GLY A 85 -37.30 19.28 -1.75
C GLY A 85 -38.72 19.86 -1.58
N PRO A 86 -39.46 20.05 -2.69
CA PRO A 86 -40.82 20.63 -2.67
C PRO A 86 -41.85 19.84 -1.84
N SER A 87 -41.64 18.53 -1.65
CA SER A 87 -42.49 17.67 -0.83
C SER A 87 -42.25 17.81 0.68
N GLY A 88 -41.26 18.62 1.09
CA GLY A 88 -40.82 18.73 2.48
C GLY A 88 -39.87 17.63 2.93
N GLN A 89 -39.62 16.59 2.12
CA GLN A 89 -38.60 15.58 2.37
C GLN A 89 -37.23 16.02 1.86
N ALA A 90 -36.15 15.59 2.52
CA ALA A 90 -34.79 15.80 2.04
C ALA A 90 -34.58 15.12 0.68
N SER A 91 -34.05 15.89 -0.27
CA SER A 91 -33.74 15.42 -1.62
C SER A 91 -32.25 15.12 -1.78
N ARG A 92 -31.41 15.78 -0.98
CA ARG A 92 -29.95 15.65 -0.99
C ARG A 92 -29.39 15.82 0.42
N VAL A 93 -28.21 15.27 0.64
CA VAL A 93 -27.35 15.57 1.79
C VAL A 93 -25.97 15.94 1.26
N THR A 94 -25.41 17.02 1.80
CA THR A 94 -24.01 17.38 1.59
C THR A 94 -23.21 16.85 2.77
N VAL A 95 -22.26 15.96 2.52
CA VAL A 95 -21.28 15.53 3.53
C VAL A 95 -20.12 16.51 3.50
N ILE A 96 -19.76 17.03 4.67
CA ILE A 96 -18.68 17.99 4.86
C ILE A 96 -17.69 17.35 5.84
N SER A 97 -16.58 16.86 5.33
CA SER A 97 -15.53 16.24 6.16
C SER A 97 -14.67 17.32 6.84
N GLY A 98 -14.29 17.09 8.10
CA GLY A 98 -13.40 18.00 8.82
C GLY A 98 -11.96 17.78 8.38
N GLY A 99 -11.42 18.63 7.49
CA GLY A 99 -10.01 18.60 7.07
C GLY A 99 -9.77 18.70 5.57
N SER A 100 -10.74 18.29 4.74
CA SER A 100 -10.66 18.36 3.28
C SER A 100 -11.68 19.34 2.68
N PRO A 101 -11.36 20.05 1.58
CA PRO A 101 -12.32 20.94 0.90
C PRO A 101 -13.44 20.20 0.14
N GLY A 102 -13.50 18.87 0.23
CA GLY A 102 -14.48 18.03 -0.45
C GLY A 102 -15.89 18.19 0.13
N LYS A 103 -16.85 18.48 -0.74
CA LYS A 103 -18.28 18.36 -0.45
C LYS A 103 -18.82 17.21 -1.28
N GLU A 104 -19.15 16.10 -0.63
CA GLU A 104 -19.86 15.01 -1.29
C GLU A 104 -21.35 15.36 -1.34
N ILE A 105 -21.97 15.29 -2.51
CA ILE A 105 -23.40 15.60 -2.66
C ILE A 105 -24.13 14.33 -3.00
N MET A 106 -24.77 13.74 -2.00
CA MET A 106 -25.53 12.52 -2.17
C MET A 106 -27.01 12.81 -2.45
N ARG A 107 -27.60 12.06 -3.39
CA ARG A 107 -29.03 12.15 -3.72
C ARG A 107 -29.81 11.12 -2.90
N ARG A 108 -31.00 11.47 -2.42
CA ARG A 108 -31.92 10.48 -1.86
C ARG A 108 -32.32 9.47 -2.95
N THR A 109 -32.04 8.19 -2.71
CA THR A 109 -32.26 7.08 -3.64
C THR A 109 -33.36 6.14 -3.17
N GLY A 110 -33.66 6.12 -1.87
CA GLY A 110 -34.71 5.26 -1.32
C GLY A 110 -35.13 5.62 0.10
N ASP A 111 -35.96 4.76 0.66
CA ASP A 111 -36.29 4.76 2.07
C ASP A 111 -35.07 4.39 2.92
N ALA A 112 -35.09 4.73 4.20
CA ALA A 112 -33.98 4.41 5.09
C ALA A 112 -33.83 2.89 5.24
N VAL A 113 -32.59 2.42 5.14
CA VAL A 113 -32.20 1.03 5.34
C VAL A 113 -31.50 0.92 6.70
N GLN A 114 -31.92 -0.04 7.53
CA GLN A 114 -31.18 -0.44 8.73
C GLN A 114 -30.51 -1.77 8.45
N ARG A 115 -29.19 -1.83 8.59
CA ARG A 115 -28.36 -3.00 8.30
C ARG A 115 -28.12 -3.79 9.58
N ASP A 116 -27.84 -5.06 9.40
CA ASP A 116 -27.43 -5.90 10.52
C ASP A 116 -25.96 -5.65 10.89
N PHE A 117 -25.76 -5.41 12.17
CA PHE A 117 -24.47 -5.21 12.81
C PHE A 117 -24.44 -6.02 14.11
N PRO A 118 -24.12 -7.32 14.04
CA PRO A 118 -23.88 -8.14 15.22
C PRO A 118 -22.99 -7.40 16.24
N PRO A 119 -23.45 -7.23 17.49
CA PRO A 119 -22.72 -6.47 18.50
C PRO A 119 -21.51 -7.25 19.03
N TYR A 120 -20.48 -6.51 19.44
CA TYR A 120 -19.26 -7.03 20.03
C TYR A 120 -19.01 -6.43 21.42
N GLU A 121 -18.55 -7.27 22.34
CA GLU A 121 -17.99 -6.87 23.62
C GLU A 121 -16.48 -6.70 23.46
N ARG A 122 -15.96 -5.52 23.87
CA ARG A 122 -14.52 -5.23 23.88
C ARG A 122 -13.93 -5.65 25.22
N GLN A 123 -12.90 -6.48 25.17
CA GLN A 123 -12.06 -6.86 26.30
C GLN A 123 -10.61 -6.48 26.02
N GLU A 124 -9.90 -6.08 27.07
CA GLU A 124 -8.47 -5.84 27.05
C GLU A 124 -7.74 -7.00 27.74
N ALA A 125 -6.59 -7.39 27.21
CA ALA A 125 -5.80 -8.50 27.73
C ALA A 125 -4.31 -8.16 27.72
N ILE A 126 -3.60 -8.70 28.72
CA ILE A 126 -2.16 -8.63 28.84
C ILE A 126 -1.63 -10.06 28.82
N ILE A 127 -0.95 -10.43 27.75
CA ILE A 127 -0.62 -11.80 27.39
C ILE A 127 0.87 -12.05 27.67
N PRO A 128 1.23 -12.92 28.63
CA PRO A 128 2.63 -13.24 28.92
C PRO A 128 3.21 -14.18 27.85
N MET A 129 4.33 -13.79 27.27
CA MET A 129 5.15 -14.60 26.35
C MET A 129 6.05 -15.56 27.13
N ARG A 130 6.70 -16.50 26.44
CA ARG A 130 7.61 -17.50 27.04
C ARG A 130 8.79 -16.91 27.83
N ASP A 131 9.21 -15.70 27.50
CA ASP A 131 10.30 -14.98 28.17
C ASP A 131 9.79 -14.07 29.32
N GLY A 132 8.48 -14.04 29.55
CA GLY A 132 7.83 -13.25 30.60
C GLY A 132 7.48 -11.82 30.21
N VAL A 133 7.87 -11.36 29.01
CA VAL A 133 7.39 -10.09 28.45
C VAL A 133 5.89 -10.20 28.20
N LYS A 134 5.17 -9.12 28.44
CA LYS A 134 3.72 -9.08 28.26
C LYS A 134 3.32 -8.23 27.07
N LEU A 135 2.48 -8.79 26.21
CA LEU A 135 1.92 -8.10 25.06
C LEU A 135 0.48 -7.67 25.34
N HIS A 136 0.13 -6.45 24.93
CA HIS A 136 -1.22 -5.90 25.05
C HIS A 136 -2.07 -6.32 23.85
N ALA A 137 -3.31 -6.72 24.10
CA ALA A 137 -4.26 -7.08 23.06
C ALA A 137 -5.69 -6.62 23.38
N ILE A 138 -6.40 -6.23 22.33
CA ILE A 138 -7.85 -5.99 22.33
C ILE A 138 -8.56 -7.18 21.70
N ILE A 139 -9.57 -7.68 22.40
CA ILE A 139 -10.41 -8.80 21.99
C ILE A 139 -11.84 -8.27 21.79
N LEU A 140 -12.36 -8.36 20.57
CA LEU A 140 -13.76 -8.12 20.27
C LEU A 140 -14.47 -9.46 20.15
N LYS A 141 -15.30 -9.78 21.14
CA LYS A 141 -16.09 -11.01 21.17
C LYS A 141 -17.55 -10.74 20.79
N PRO A 142 -18.17 -11.48 19.86
CA PRO A 142 -19.59 -11.33 19.56
C PRO A 142 -20.47 -11.51 20.81
N ALA A 143 -21.32 -10.52 21.12
CA ALA A 143 -22.15 -10.53 22.34
C ALA A 143 -23.29 -11.57 22.26
N ASN A 144 -23.79 -11.83 21.05
CA ASN A 144 -24.88 -12.78 20.80
C ASN A 144 -24.34 -14.12 20.28
N GLN A 145 -23.30 -14.66 20.92
CA GLN A 145 -22.71 -15.92 20.52
C GLN A 145 -23.60 -17.12 20.90
N HIS A 146 -23.99 -17.93 19.92
CA HIS A 146 -24.83 -19.12 20.14
C HIS A 146 -24.08 -20.46 20.04
N ALA A 147 -22.87 -20.46 19.48
CA ALA A 147 -22.00 -21.63 19.34
C ALA A 147 -20.53 -21.19 19.41
N PRO A 148 -19.57 -22.10 19.69
CA PRO A 148 -18.16 -21.77 19.66
C PRO A 148 -17.72 -21.15 18.32
N LEU A 149 -16.97 -20.05 18.37
CA LEU A 149 -16.54 -19.28 17.18
C LEU A 149 -15.02 -19.34 17.02
N PRO A 150 -14.50 -19.29 15.79
CA PRO A 150 -13.07 -19.12 15.57
C PRO A 150 -12.60 -17.71 15.91
N MET A 151 -11.29 -17.60 16.14
CA MET A 151 -10.61 -16.33 16.33
C MET A 151 -10.00 -15.85 15.01
N LEU A 152 -10.03 -14.54 14.78
CA LEU A 152 -9.31 -13.86 13.70
C LEU A 152 -8.35 -12.86 14.36
N MET A 153 -7.05 -13.12 14.24
CA MET A 153 -6.00 -12.37 14.92
C MET A 153 -5.25 -11.47 13.93
N ALA A 154 -4.98 -10.24 14.36
CA ALA A 154 -4.05 -9.32 13.73
C ALA A 154 -3.04 -8.86 14.78
N ARG A 155 -1.75 -8.91 14.46
CA ARG A 155 -0.68 -8.34 15.27
C ARG A 155 -0.18 -7.07 14.57
N THR A 156 0.17 -6.03 15.31
CA THR A 156 0.50 -4.73 14.71
C THR A 156 1.50 -3.93 15.54
N PRO A 157 2.40 -3.15 14.91
CA PRO A 157 3.19 -2.14 15.60
C PRO A 157 2.51 -0.76 15.61
N TYR A 158 1.25 -0.67 15.16
CA TYR A 158 0.52 0.59 14.90
C TYR A 158 -0.55 0.93 15.96
N GLY A 159 -0.66 0.15 17.04
CA GLY A 159 -1.56 0.45 18.15
C GLY A 159 -2.84 -0.37 18.10
N ALA A 160 -3.02 -1.26 19.07
CA ALA A 160 -4.23 -2.06 19.22
C ALA A 160 -5.32 -1.34 20.02
N GLY A 161 -4.96 -0.36 20.87
CA GLY A 161 -5.86 0.29 21.84
C GLY A 161 -7.13 0.88 21.23
N GLU A 162 -7.05 1.47 20.03
CA GLU A 162 -8.18 2.08 19.32
C GLU A 162 -9.05 1.06 18.56
N THR A 163 -8.79 -0.24 18.73
CA THR A 163 -9.62 -1.29 18.13
C THR A 163 -11.02 -1.27 18.75
N THR A 164 -12.01 -1.02 17.90
CA THR A 164 -13.43 -0.99 18.28
C THR A 164 -14.23 -1.82 17.29
N MET A 165 -15.48 -2.11 17.65
CA MET A 165 -16.43 -2.69 16.70
C MET A 165 -16.58 -1.81 15.45
N ALA A 166 -16.60 -0.49 15.62
CA ALA A 166 -16.73 0.44 14.50
C ALA A 166 -15.55 0.34 13.53
N SER A 167 -14.31 0.30 14.04
CA SER A 167 -13.13 0.11 13.17
C SER A 167 -13.14 -1.27 12.51
N PHE A 168 -13.55 -2.34 13.21
CA PHE A 168 -13.64 -3.66 12.58
C PHE A 168 -14.67 -3.72 11.43
N TYR A 169 -15.83 -3.07 11.56
CA TYR A 169 -16.80 -2.97 10.47
C TYR A 169 -16.35 -2.03 9.35
N ALA A 170 -15.62 -0.98 9.67
CA ALA A 170 -15.03 -0.10 8.67
C ALA A 170 -14.03 -0.87 7.81
N ASP A 171 -13.06 -1.53 8.44
CA ASP A 171 -11.95 -2.16 7.74
C ASP A 171 -12.35 -3.49 7.11
N ARG A 172 -13.15 -4.31 7.81
CA ARG A 172 -13.45 -5.71 7.45
C ARG A 172 -14.94 -6.05 7.61
N PRO A 173 -15.84 -5.36 6.88
CA PRO A 173 -17.27 -5.44 7.08
C PRO A 173 -17.84 -6.85 6.89
N GLU A 174 -17.32 -7.62 5.94
CA GLU A 174 -17.74 -8.99 5.67
C GLU A 174 -17.37 -9.94 6.83
N LEU A 175 -16.14 -9.86 7.31
CA LEU A 175 -15.65 -10.69 8.42
C LEU A 175 -16.33 -10.30 9.75
N ALA A 176 -16.57 -9.01 9.98
CA ALA A 176 -17.31 -8.54 11.15
C ALA A 176 -18.75 -9.08 11.18
N ARG A 177 -19.45 -9.08 10.03
CA ARG A 177 -20.80 -9.68 9.92
C ARG A 177 -20.80 -11.19 10.05
N ALA A 178 -19.74 -11.85 9.60
CA ALA A 178 -19.60 -13.28 9.74
C ALA A 178 -19.37 -13.71 11.20
N GLN A 179 -19.14 -12.81 12.15
CA GLN A 179 -18.91 -13.10 13.57
C GLN A 179 -17.68 -13.99 13.80
N TYR A 180 -16.51 -13.37 13.81
CA TYR A 180 -15.27 -13.95 14.36
C TYR A 180 -14.98 -13.33 15.73
N ILE A 181 -14.32 -14.05 16.63
CA ILE A 181 -13.69 -13.38 17.78
C ILE A 181 -12.46 -12.64 17.23
N TYR A 182 -12.52 -11.32 17.12
CA TYR A 182 -11.43 -10.53 16.56
C TYR A 182 -10.42 -10.18 17.65
N VAL A 183 -9.14 -10.35 17.37
CA VAL A 183 -8.04 -10.05 18.29
C VAL A 183 -7.06 -9.12 17.58
N CYS A 184 -6.78 -7.96 18.18
CA CYS A 184 -5.74 -7.04 17.73
C CYS A 184 -4.68 -6.93 18.82
N GLU A 185 -3.42 -7.25 18.52
CA GLU A 185 -2.32 -7.28 19.49
C GLU A 185 -1.22 -6.29 19.12
N ASP A 186 -0.76 -5.51 20.10
CA ASP A 186 0.44 -4.70 19.98
C ASP A 186 1.68 -5.60 20.04
N ILE A 187 2.55 -5.52 19.04
CA ILE A 187 3.79 -6.29 19.08
C ILE A 187 4.76 -5.79 20.15
N ARG A 188 5.73 -6.64 20.46
CA ARG A 188 6.79 -6.40 21.44
C ARG A 188 7.41 -5.01 21.30
N GLY A 189 7.44 -4.26 22.41
CA GLY A 189 8.03 -2.94 22.53
C GLY A 189 7.24 -1.78 21.92
N ARG A 190 6.05 -2.02 21.37
CA ARG A 190 5.17 -0.99 20.79
C ARG A 190 3.95 -0.75 21.69
N PHE A 191 3.49 0.50 21.73
CA PHE A 191 2.33 0.96 22.48
C PHE A 191 2.33 0.41 23.91
N GLU A 192 1.30 -0.34 24.31
CA GLU A 192 1.14 -0.84 25.68
C GLU A 192 1.95 -2.13 25.94
N SER A 193 2.47 -2.79 24.90
CA SER A 193 3.29 -3.99 25.03
C SER A 193 4.65 -3.71 25.66
N GLU A 194 5.10 -4.60 26.53
CA GLU A 194 6.44 -4.59 27.12
C GLU A 194 7.50 -5.04 26.10
N GLY A 195 8.78 -4.99 26.50
CA GLY A 195 9.91 -5.44 25.66
C GLY A 195 10.52 -4.36 24.78
N GLU A 196 11.34 -4.79 23.82
CA GLU A 196 12.07 -3.91 22.89
C GLU A 196 11.57 -4.12 21.46
N PHE A 197 11.22 -3.03 20.79
CA PHE A 197 10.84 -3.05 19.39
C PHE A 197 12.09 -3.18 18.52
N LEU A 198 12.05 -4.10 17.57
CA LEU A 198 13.05 -4.23 16.53
C LEU A 198 12.31 -4.32 15.19
N MET A 199 12.52 -3.32 14.34
CA MET A 199 12.00 -3.29 12.97
C MET A 199 12.32 -4.61 12.26
N MET A 200 11.27 -5.29 11.78
CA MET A 200 11.39 -6.57 11.06
C MET A 200 12.31 -7.54 11.79
N ARG A 201 11.99 -7.83 13.07
CA ARG A 201 12.77 -8.71 13.94
C ARG A 201 13.09 -10.03 13.20
N PRO A 202 14.38 -10.35 12.97
CA PRO A 202 14.78 -11.59 12.31
C PRO A 202 14.25 -12.83 13.02
N LEU A 203 14.06 -13.92 12.28
CA LEU A 203 13.73 -15.20 12.88
C LEU A 203 14.81 -15.64 13.88
N ALA A 204 14.34 -16.18 14.99
CA ALA A 204 15.20 -16.72 16.01
C ALA A 204 15.70 -18.13 15.65
N ASP A 205 16.76 -18.58 16.32
CA ASP A 205 17.22 -19.96 16.19
C ASP A 205 16.16 -20.91 16.79
N PRO A 206 15.51 -21.77 15.98
CA PRO A 206 14.45 -22.65 16.46
C PRO A 206 14.94 -23.73 17.43
N SER A 207 16.26 -23.91 17.57
CA SER A 207 16.85 -24.87 18.52
C SER A 207 16.94 -24.32 19.95
N ASP A 208 16.82 -23.00 20.16
CA ASP A 208 16.78 -22.40 21.49
C ASP A 208 15.32 -22.18 21.95
N PRO A 209 14.84 -22.94 22.96
CA PRO A 209 13.46 -22.85 23.42
C PRO A 209 13.11 -21.52 24.11
N LYS A 210 14.10 -20.67 24.40
CA LYS A 210 13.90 -19.32 24.95
C LYS A 210 14.07 -18.22 23.92
N ALA A 211 14.41 -18.57 22.69
CA ALA A 211 14.54 -17.59 21.63
C ALA A 211 13.18 -16.96 21.32
N ILE A 212 13.21 -15.69 20.94
CA ILE A 212 12.02 -14.88 20.66
C ILE A 212 12.16 -14.20 19.30
N ASP A 213 11.04 -14.19 18.58
CA ASP A 213 10.80 -13.55 17.30
C ASP A 213 9.28 -13.37 17.14
N GLU A 214 8.84 -12.86 15.98
CA GLU A 214 7.41 -12.63 15.74
C GLU A 214 6.59 -13.92 15.54
N SER A 215 7.23 -15.04 15.18
CA SER A 215 6.56 -16.34 15.07
C SER A 215 6.27 -16.91 16.47
N THR A 216 7.26 -16.89 17.35
CA THR A 216 7.15 -17.38 18.72
C THR A 216 6.21 -16.55 19.58
N ASP A 217 6.22 -15.21 19.44
CA ASP A 217 5.23 -14.35 20.10
C ASP A 217 3.80 -14.67 19.58
N ALA A 218 3.60 -14.85 18.27
CA ALA A 218 2.31 -15.27 17.72
C ALA A 218 1.87 -16.66 18.24
N TYR A 219 2.80 -17.61 18.37
CA TYR A 219 2.54 -18.94 18.93
C TYR A 219 2.02 -18.85 20.37
N ASP A 220 2.71 -18.08 21.21
CA ASP A 220 2.39 -17.93 22.63
C ASP A 220 1.05 -17.20 22.82
N THR A 221 0.78 -16.18 21.99
CA THR A 221 -0.51 -15.49 21.94
C THR A 221 -1.64 -16.44 21.60
N VAL A 222 -1.50 -17.26 20.55
CA VAL A 222 -2.52 -18.27 20.20
C VAL A 222 -2.74 -19.26 21.33
N ALA A 223 -1.66 -19.77 21.95
CA ALA A 223 -1.77 -20.71 23.07
C ALA A 223 -2.54 -20.11 24.25
N TRP A 224 -2.28 -18.83 24.58
CA TRP A 224 -2.98 -18.12 25.64
C TRP A 224 -4.46 -17.89 25.30
N LEU A 225 -4.76 -17.44 24.08
CA LEU A 225 -6.14 -17.15 23.64
C LEU A 225 -7.05 -18.37 23.74
N LEU A 226 -6.55 -19.55 23.35
CA LEU A 226 -7.30 -20.80 23.40
C LEU A 226 -7.81 -21.15 24.81
N VAL A 227 -7.00 -20.84 25.82
CA VAL A 227 -7.30 -21.15 27.23
C VAL A 227 -8.16 -20.05 27.87
N ASN A 228 -7.91 -18.79 27.52
CA ASN A 228 -8.44 -17.65 28.27
C ASN A 228 -9.64 -16.95 27.61
N VAL A 229 -9.93 -17.22 26.33
CA VAL A 229 -11.07 -16.63 25.63
C VAL A 229 -12.21 -17.65 25.53
N PRO A 230 -13.21 -17.64 26.42
CA PRO A 230 -14.25 -18.66 26.44
C PRO A 230 -15.15 -18.59 25.21
N GLY A 231 -15.62 -19.74 24.75
CA GLY A 231 -16.45 -19.84 23.55
C GLY A 231 -15.65 -19.82 22.26
N ASN A 232 -14.33 -19.96 22.28
CA ASN A 232 -13.58 -20.20 21.05
C ASN A 232 -13.77 -21.66 20.56
N ASN A 233 -13.68 -21.90 19.25
CA ASN A 233 -13.78 -23.25 18.64
C ASN A 233 -12.42 -23.96 18.46
N GLY A 234 -11.35 -23.39 19.01
CA GLY A 234 -10.00 -23.93 18.88
C GLY A 234 -9.27 -23.61 17.58
N ARG A 235 -9.81 -22.75 16.71
CA ARG A 235 -9.19 -22.35 15.43
C ARG A 235 -8.91 -20.86 15.40
N VAL A 236 -7.75 -20.50 14.85
CA VAL A 236 -7.28 -19.13 14.67
C VAL A 236 -6.93 -18.91 13.20
N GLY A 237 -7.42 -17.83 12.61
CA GLY A 237 -6.85 -17.25 11.41
C GLY A 237 -6.00 -16.05 11.74
N VAL A 238 -4.95 -15.79 10.97
CA VAL A 238 -4.10 -14.59 11.14
C VAL A 238 -4.15 -13.75 9.88
N ILE A 239 -4.32 -12.44 10.02
CA ILE A 239 -4.49 -11.50 8.91
C ILE A 239 -3.78 -10.19 9.21
N GLY A 240 -3.25 -9.53 8.19
CA GLY A 240 -2.70 -8.19 8.31
C GLY A 240 -2.26 -7.61 6.98
N ILE A 241 -2.14 -6.28 6.95
CA ILE A 241 -1.67 -5.49 5.81
C ILE A 241 -0.29 -4.92 6.15
N SER A 242 0.68 -4.86 5.24
CA SER A 242 2.01 -4.24 5.47
C SER A 242 2.84 -5.01 6.51
N TYR A 243 3.36 -4.32 7.53
CA TYR A 243 3.97 -4.93 8.71
C TYR A 243 3.05 -5.96 9.40
N PRO A 244 1.76 -5.69 9.68
CA PRO A 244 0.81 -6.75 10.04
C PRO A 244 0.73 -7.92 9.03
N GLY A 245 0.95 -7.67 7.73
CA GLY A 245 1.08 -8.71 6.71
C GLY A 245 2.33 -9.57 6.93
N PHE A 246 3.48 -8.96 7.18
CA PHE A 246 4.69 -9.64 7.64
C PHE A 246 4.41 -10.50 8.89
N LEU A 247 3.70 -9.94 9.88
CA LEU A 247 3.36 -10.67 11.11
C LEU A 247 2.41 -11.84 10.86
N ALA A 248 1.49 -11.72 9.90
CA ALA A 248 0.65 -12.83 9.46
C ALA A 248 1.47 -13.93 8.76
N MET A 249 2.41 -13.56 7.87
CA MET A 249 3.35 -14.49 7.23
C MET A 249 4.21 -15.21 8.28
N MET A 250 4.77 -14.48 9.25
CA MET A 250 5.57 -15.05 10.34
C MET A 250 4.79 -16.05 11.19
N SER A 251 3.49 -15.86 11.37
CA SER A 251 2.63 -16.81 12.08
C SER A 251 2.44 -18.15 11.35
N GLY A 252 2.76 -18.21 10.05
CA GLY A 252 2.82 -19.43 9.24
C GLY A 252 4.13 -20.20 9.34
N ILE A 253 5.19 -19.61 9.91
CA ILE A 253 6.48 -20.26 10.13
C ILE A 253 6.50 -20.79 11.57
N GLY A 254 6.66 -22.11 11.75
CA GLY A 254 6.54 -22.73 13.08
C GLY A 254 5.17 -22.49 13.77
N PRO A 255 4.04 -22.64 13.06
CA PRO A 255 2.73 -22.20 13.53
C PRO A 255 2.25 -22.99 14.75
N HIS A 256 1.50 -22.33 15.65
CA HIS A 256 0.73 -23.07 16.65
C HIS A 256 -0.30 -23.98 15.94
N PRO A 257 -0.54 -25.24 16.36
CA PRO A 257 -1.46 -26.15 15.68
C PRO A 257 -2.90 -25.65 15.51
N ALA A 258 -3.30 -24.61 16.24
CA ALA A 258 -4.61 -23.97 16.13
C ALA A 258 -4.69 -22.92 15.02
N VAL A 259 -3.56 -22.46 14.46
CA VAL A 259 -3.53 -21.60 13.27
C VAL A 259 -3.94 -22.45 12.07
N LYS A 260 -5.06 -22.10 11.44
CA LYS A 260 -5.69 -22.89 10.36
C LYS A 260 -5.79 -22.14 9.03
N ALA A 261 -5.54 -20.84 9.01
CA ALA A 261 -5.48 -20.02 7.81
C ALA A 261 -4.66 -18.76 8.10
N ILE A 262 -3.86 -18.30 7.15
CA ILE A 262 -3.22 -16.99 7.20
C ILE A 262 -3.54 -16.19 5.93
N SER A 263 -3.67 -14.88 6.06
CA SER A 263 -3.72 -13.96 4.92
C SER A 263 -2.73 -12.81 5.12
N PRO A 264 -1.49 -13.00 4.67
CA PRO A 264 -0.52 -11.92 4.52
C PRO A 264 -0.93 -11.02 3.36
N GLN A 265 -1.14 -9.73 3.62
CA GLN A 265 -1.59 -8.77 2.61
C GLN A 265 -0.53 -7.68 2.50
N ALA A 266 0.06 -7.49 1.32
CA ALA A 266 1.26 -6.69 1.14
C ALA A 266 2.30 -6.94 2.26
N PRO A 267 2.70 -8.21 2.48
CA PRO A 267 3.64 -8.50 3.55
C PRO A 267 5.02 -7.94 3.21
N MET A 268 5.65 -7.25 4.15
CA MET A 268 7.07 -6.93 4.05
C MET A 268 7.86 -8.26 4.05
N ILE A 269 8.44 -8.68 2.92
CA ILE A 269 9.19 -9.94 2.83
C ILE A 269 10.69 -9.67 2.82
N ASP A 270 11.14 -8.74 1.99
CA ASP A 270 12.52 -8.30 1.90
C ASP A 270 12.58 -6.80 1.57
N VAL A 271 12.69 -6.04 2.65
CA VAL A 271 12.79 -4.58 2.66
C VAL A 271 14.02 -4.01 1.96
N TRP A 272 14.99 -4.84 1.55
CA TRP A 272 16.15 -4.42 0.77
C TRP A 272 16.00 -4.76 -0.73
N LYS A 273 15.32 -5.85 -1.07
CA LYS A 273 15.18 -6.30 -2.45
C LYS A 273 14.20 -5.46 -3.26
N GLY A 274 13.02 -5.21 -2.71
CA GLY A 274 11.97 -4.52 -3.45
C GLY A 274 10.72 -4.13 -2.67
N ASP A 275 10.77 -4.17 -1.33
CA ASP A 275 9.73 -3.60 -0.47
C ASP A 275 10.19 -2.21 0.07
N ASP A 276 9.93 -1.92 1.35
CA ASP A 276 9.92 -0.58 1.93
C ASP A 276 11.17 0.30 1.76
N PHE A 277 12.35 -0.26 1.99
CA PHE A 277 13.56 0.55 2.26
C PHE A 277 14.50 0.62 1.07
N PHE A 278 14.57 -0.41 0.25
CA PHE A 278 15.36 -0.39 -0.97
C PHE A 278 14.70 -1.20 -2.08
N HIS A 279 14.96 -0.78 -3.31
CA HIS A 279 14.65 -1.55 -4.50
C HIS A 279 15.92 -1.78 -5.31
N ASN A 280 16.30 -3.05 -5.48
CA ASN A 280 17.55 -3.45 -6.13
C ASN A 280 18.78 -2.65 -5.64
N GLY A 281 18.81 -2.35 -4.34
CA GLY A 281 19.85 -1.59 -3.66
C GLY A 281 19.76 -0.05 -3.77
N ALA A 282 18.78 0.50 -4.48
CA ALA A 282 18.46 1.93 -4.43
C ALA A 282 17.66 2.24 -3.15
N PHE A 283 18.17 3.13 -2.29
CA PHE A 283 17.54 3.42 -1.01
C PHE A 283 16.35 4.36 -1.18
N ARG A 284 15.19 3.98 -0.64
CA ARG A 284 13.96 4.77 -0.63
C ARG A 284 14.04 5.88 0.44
N GLN A 285 14.81 6.92 0.15
CA GLN A 285 15.13 8.04 1.05
C GLN A 285 13.94 8.62 1.79
N THR A 286 12.88 9.07 1.12
CA THR A 286 11.74 9.69 1.83
C THR A 286 11.04 8.67 2.72
N TYR A 287 10.79 7.47 2.21
CA TYR A 287 10.08 6.41 2.93
C TYR A 287 10.90 5.92 4.13
N GLY A 288 12.15 5.52 3.92
CA GLY A 288 13.05 5.05 4.98
C GLY A 288 13.37 6.14 6.02
N TYR A 289 13.41 7.41 5.63
CA TYR A 289 13.50 8.52 6.58
C TYR A 289 12.20 8.63 7.41
N ASP A 290 11.04 8.78 6.74
CA ASP A 290 9.76 9.06 7.40
C ASP A 290 9.26 7.88 8.23
N TYR A 291 9.27 6.66 7.68
CA TYR A 291 8.71 5.49 8.35
C TYR A 291 9.49 5.14 9.63
N ALA A 292 10.82 5.06 9.54
CA ALA A 292 11.66 4.79 10.71
C ALA A 292 11.53 5.91 11.76
N LEU A 293 11.47 7.18 11.32
CA LEU A 293 11.21 8.30 12.25
C LEU A 293 9.84 8.17 12.93
N GLY A 294 8.80 7.83 12.18
CA GLY A 294 7.45 7.72 12.68
C GLY A 294 7.26 6.60 13.70
N ILE A 295 7.96 5.48 13.54
CA ILE A 295 7.75 4.27 14.36
C ILE A 295 8.85 4.00 15.39
N GLU A 296 10.04 4.61 15.29
CA GLU A 296 11.14 4.40 16.25
C GLU A 296 11.42 5.61 17.16
N SER A 297 10.80 6.77 16.92
CA SER A 297 11.00 7.95 17.78
C SER A 297 10.41 7.81 19.19
N GLY A 298 9.50 6.86 19.38
CA GLY A 298 8.83 6.60 20.63
C GLY A 298 8.14 5.24 20.64
N LYS A 299 7.35 5.00 21.68
CA LYS A 299 6.57 3.76 21.83
C LYS A 299 5.30 3.75 20.94
N GLU A 300 4.81 4.93 20.59
CA GLU A 300 3.66 5.16 19.72
C GLU A 300 4.12 5.70 18.35
N ASN A 301 3.20 5.93 17.43
CA ASN A 301 3.50 6.56 16.15
C ASN A 301 3.70 8.07 16.32
N THR A 302 4.62 8.63 15.54
CA THR A 302 4.93 10.07 15.51
C THR A 302 4.72 10.61 14.11
N ASP A 303 4.04 11.77 14.01
CA ASP A 303 3.87 12.45 12.73
C ASP A 303 5.19 13.04 12.24
N VAL A 304 5.52 12.80 10.97
CA VAL A 304 6.72 13.35 10.33
C VAL A 304 6.37 14.63 9.59
N GLN A 305 7.19 15.67 9.80
CA GLN A 305 7.01 16.98 9.19
C GLN A 305 8.34 17.51 8.65
N TYR A 306 8.30 18.13 7.47
CA TYR A 306 9.47 18.81 6.87
C TYR A 306 9.53 20.31 7.22
N GLY A 307 8.43 20.85 7.75
CA GLY A 307 8.19 22.26 8.02
C GLY A 307 7.03 22.80 7.20
N ASP A 308 6.51 23.98 7.59
CA ASP A 308 5.33 24.58 6.95
C ASP A 308 5.58 24.90 5.47
N ASN A 309 4.77 24.32 4.57
CA ASN A 309 4.87 24.49 3.12
C ASN A 309 6.25 24.16 2.53
N VAL A 310 6.97 23.23 3.16
CA VAL A 310 8.28 22.77 2.68
C VAL A 310 8.09 21.64 1.68
N ASP A 311 8.62 21.82 0.47
CA ASP A 311 8.68 20.78 -0.55
C ASP A 311 9.76 19.75 -0.18
N GLY A 312 9.36 18.50 0.00
CA GLY A 312 10.25 17.37 0.26
C GLY A 312 11.38 17.26 -0.77
N TYR A 313 11.12 17.59 -2.04
CA TYR A 313 12.17 17.63 -3.06
C TYR A 313 13.30 18.60 -2.66
N ASP A 314 12.98 19.84 -2.28
CA ASP A 314 14.00 20.81 -1.90
C ASP A 314 14.63 20.46 -0.55
N PHE A 315 13.82 19.96 0.39
CA PHE A 315 14.27 19.52 1.72
C PHE A 315 15.41 18.50 1.66
N PHE A 316 15.24 17.40 0.91
CA PHE A 316 16.27 16.36 0.79
C PHE A 316 17.42 16.82 -0.12
N LEU A 317 17.15 17.62 -1.15
CA LEU A 317 18.18 18.07 -2.09
C LEU A 317 19.19 19.02 -1.41
N GLU A 318 18.72 19.95 -0.58
CA GLU A 318 19.54 20.91 0.15
C GLU A 318 20.38 20.27 1.26
N ARG A 319 19.88 19.18 1.86
CA ARG A 319 20.59 18.46 2.93
C ARG A 319 21.70 17.57 2.39
N GLY A 320 21.55 17.05 1.17
CA GLY A 320 22.60 16.33 0.47
C GLY A 320 22.40 14.82 0.51
N SER A 321 23.12 14.15 1.41
CA SER A 321 23.09 12.70 1.61
C SER A 321 22.23 12.31 2.81
N PHE A 322 21.80 11.05 2.87
CA PHE A 322 20.98 10.55 3.98
C PHE A 322 21.69 10.67 5.34
N ALA A 323 23.01 10.54 5.40
CA ALA A 323 23.78 10.77 6.63
C ALA A 323 23.61 12.21 7.16
N GLU A 324 23.49 13.20 6.27
CA GLU A 324 23.21 14.58 6.67
C GLU A 324 21.75 14.78 7.10
N ASP A 325 20.80 14.06 6.50
CA ASP A 325 19.40 14.02 6.97
C ASP A 325 19.35 13.49 8.41
N VAL A 326 19.94 12.32 8.65
CA VAL A 326 20.04 11.68 9.97
C VAL A 326 20.76 12.56 10.98
N ARG A 327 21.87 13.22 10.60
CA ARG A 327 22.61 14.11 11.51
C ARG A 327 21.76 15.31 11.93
N ARG A 328 21.03 15.93 11.00
CA ARG A 328 20.19 17.11 11.28
C ARG A 328 18.94 16.75 12.06
N ALA A 329 18.33 15.60 11.78
CA ALA A 329 17.15 15.10 12.48
C ALA A 329 17.49 14.52 13.86
N GLY A 330 18.53 13.70 13.94
CA GLY A 330 19.04 13.11 15.19
C GLY A 330 19.40 14.16 16.24
N ALA A 331 19.95 15.31 15.81
CA ALA A 331 20.21 16.46 16.67
C ALA A 331 18.93 17.08 17.30
N GLN A 332 17.74 16.72 16.81
CA GLN A 332 16.45 17.17 17.30
C GLN A 332 15.72 16.10 18.13
N THR A 333 16.22 14.86 18.17
CA THR A 333 15.64 13.80 19.00
C THR A 333 15.91 14.05 20.48
N PRO A 334 15.00 13.68 21.41
CA PRO A 334 15.20 13.90 22.84
C PRO A 334 16.48 13.29 23.43
N SER A 335 16.96 12.19 22.85
CA SER A 335 18.19 11.49 23.26
C SER A 335 19.44 11.91 22.49
N GLY A 336 19.28 12.63 21.38
CA GLY A 336 20.36 12.89 20.42
C GLY A 336 20.87 11.64 19.70
N ALA A 337 20.21 10.49 19.88
CA ALA A 337 20.65 9.21 19.34
C ALA A 337 20.13 8.99 17.91
N ILE A 338 20.91 8.26 17.11
CA ILE A 338 20.46 7.79 15.81
C ILE A 338 19.49 6.63 16.04
N LEU A 339 18.33 6.66 15.37
CA LEU A 339 17.35 5.59 15.42
C LEU A 339 17.96 4.26 14.95
N PRO A 340 17.63 3.11 15.57
CA PRO A 340 18.20 1.81 15.21
C PRO A 340 18.14 1.51 13.71
N THR A 341 17.01 1.74 13.05
CA THR A 341 16.84 1.44 11.63
C THR A 341 17.61 2.41 10.73
N TRP A 342 17.67 3.70 11.07
CA TRP A 342 18.55 4.64 10.37
C TRP A 342 20.03 4.26 10.48
N ARG A 343 20.43 3.74 11.65
CA ARG A 343 21.79 3.23 11.85
C ARG A 343 22.05 2.01 10.95
N LEU A 344 21.08 1.09 10.84
CA LEU A 344 21.17 -0.06 9.96
C LEU A 344 21.40 0.36 8.50
N PHE A 345 20.64 1.32 7.97
CA PHE A 345 20.83 1.82 6.60
C PHE A 345 22.26 2.35 6.38
N LEU A 346 22.76 3.16 7.32
CA LEU A 346 24.08 3.79 7.21
C LEU A 346 25.24 2.79 7.33
N ASP A 347 25.07 1.70 8.08
CA ASP A 347 26.12 0.70 8.31
C ASP A 347 26.07 -0.43 7.27
N HIS A 348 24.89 -0.74 6.73
CA HIS A 348 24.63 -1.86 5.82
C HIS A 348 23.97 -1.37 4.51
N PRO A 349 24.68 -0.62 3.64
CA PRO A 349 24.09 -0.11 2.38
C PRO A 349 23.95 -1.18 1.28
N ALA A 350 24.65 -2.31 1.39
CA ALA A 350 24.62 -3.44 0.47
C ALA A 350 23.84 -4.60 1.10
N TYR A 351 23.44 -5.60 0.30
CA TYR A 351 22.68 -6.77 0.76
C TYR A 351 23.59 -7.80 1.45
N ASP A 352 24.11 -7.45 2.62
CA ASP A 352 24.89 -8.35 3.45
C ASP A 352 24.01 -9.23 4.36
N ASN A 353 24.65 -9.98 5.26
CA ASN A 353 23.95 -10.90 6.16
C ASN A 353 22.88 -10.23 7.04
N VAL A 354 22.96 -8.91 7.30
CA VAL A 354 21.97 -8.22 8.13
C VAL A 354 20.62 -8.12 7.42
N TRP A 355 20.62 -7.87 6.10
CA TRP A 355 19.41 -7.87 5.28
C TRP A 355 18.99 -9.27 4.89
N TYR A 356 19.94 -10.14 4.52
CA TYR A 356 19.64 -11.54 4.21
C TYR A 356 18.91 -12.26 5.35
N LEU A 357 19.32 -12.06 6.60
CA LEU A 357 18.63 -12.67 7.76
C LEU A 357 17.25 -12.05 8.08
N ARG A 358 16.91 -10.92 7.45
CA ARG A 358 15.58 -10.29 7.54
C ARG A 358 14.66 -10.66 6.39
N GLY A 359 15.22 -11.08 5.25
CA GLY A 359 14.48 -11.65 4.12
C GLY A 359 13.75 -12.92 4.57
N VAL A 360 12.43 -12.86 4.63
CA VAL A 360 11.60 -13.96 5.14
C VAL A 360 11.51 -15.10 4.13
N GLU A 361 11.69 -14.82 2.84
CA GLU A 361 11.60 -15.81 1.76
C GLU A 361 12.54 -16.99 1.95
N HIS A 362 13.67 -16.80 2.63
CA HIS A 362 14.64 -17.87 2.92
C HIS A 362 14.13 -18.89 3.95
N HIS A 363 13.05 -18.57 4.66
CA HIS A 363 12.43 -19.41 5.68
C HIS A 363 11.11 -20.06 5.21
N LEU A 364 10.57 -19.64 4.07
CA LEU A 364 9.34 -20.15 3.46
C LEU A 364 9.56 -21.50 2.76
N THR A 365 9.77 -22.55 3.56
CA THR A 365 10.16 -23.89 3.05
C THR A 365 9.01 -24.89 2.98
N ALA A 366 7.80 -24.51 3.40
CA ALA A 366 6.60 -25.32 3.34
C ALA A 366 5.34 -24.46 3.47
N VAL A 367 4.25 -24.87 2.81
CA VAL A 367 2.91 -24.36 3.07
C VAL A 367 2.34 -25.08 4.30
N ALA A 368 2.71 -24.60 5.49
CA ALA A 368 2.34 -25.24 6.77
C ALA A 368 0.87 -25.01 7.16
N VAL A 369 0.29 -23.92 6.66
CA VAL A 369 -1.09 -23.48 6.87
C VAL A 369 -1.58 -22.96 5.51
N PRO A 370 -2.87 -23.13 5.15
CA PRO A 370 -3.44 -22.44 4.01
C PRO A 370 -3.15 -20.93 4.05
N THR A 371 -2.60 -20.41 2.95
CA THR A 371 -2.11 -19.03 2.82
C THR A 371 -2.86 -18.34 1.69
N LEU A 372 -3.48 -17.20 1.99
CA LEU A 372 -4.07 -16.30 0.99
C LEU A 372 -3.28 -14.99 0.96
N THR A 373 -2.28 -14.94 0.08
CA THR A 373 -1.45 -13.78 -0.14
C THR A 373 -2.19 -12.76 -0.99
N VAL A 374 -2.13 -11.47 -0.61
CA VAL A 374 -2.88 -10.39 -1.29
C VAL A 374 -1.92 -9.24 -1.61
N GLY A 375 -2.00 -8.67 -2.80
CA GLY A 375 -1.16 -7.54 -3.22
C GLY A 375 -1.82 -6.64 -4.25
N GLY A 376 -1.23 -5.47 -4.47
CA GLY A 376 -1.65 -4.51 -5.50
C GLY A 376 -0.63 -4.35 -6.60
N TYR A 377 -1.07 -4.20 -7.86
CA TYR A 377 -0.19 -3.82 -8.98
C TYR A 377 0.30 -2.37 -8.89
N TYR A 378 -0.31 -1.56 -8.03
CA TYR A 378 0.10 -0.18 -7.74
C TYR A 378 0.48 -0.05 -6.26
N ASP A 379 0.89 -1.15 -5.61
CA ASP A 379 1.36 -1.12 -4.23
C ASP A 379 2.70 -0.40 -4.16
N GLN A 380 2.65 0.83 -3.67
CA GLN A 380 3.80 1.70 -3.65
C GLN A 380 4.77 1.42 -2.51
N GLU A 381 4.50 0.44 -1.65
CA GLU A 381 5.29 0.13 -0.44
C GLU A 381 5.89 -1.28 -0.54
N ASP A 382 5.06 -2.29 -0.73
CA ASP A 382 5.40 -3.71 -0.63
C ASP A 382 5.08 -4.45 -1.94
N MET A 383 5.65 -3.98 -3.06
CA MET A 383 5.40 -4.57 -4.39
C MET A 383 5.98 -5.99 -4.52
N TRP A 384 7.12 -6.25 -3.87
CA TRP A 384 7.87 -7.49 -3.95
C TRP A 384 7.24 -8.59 -3.11
N GLY A 385 6.83 -8.25 -1.88
CA GLY A 385 6.20 -9.10 -0.87
C GLY A 385 5.24 -10.15 -1.38
N PRO A 386 4.05 -9.76 -1.87
CA PRO A 386 3.02 -10.70 -2.29
C PRO A 386 3.47 -11.66 -3.40
N GLN A 387 4.25 -11.16 -4.36
CA GLN A 387 4.65 -11.93 -5.53
C GLN A 387 5.75 -12.94 -5.18
N GLU A 388 6.71 -12.54 -4.35
CA GLU A 388 7.79 -13.41 -3.91
C GLU A 388 7.31 -14.46 -2.90
N GLU A 389 6.43 -14.09 -1.95
CA GLU A 389 5.82 -15.06 -1.01
C GLU A 389 5.14 -16.19 -1.77
N TYR A 390 4.25 -15.85 -2.72
CA TYR A 390 3.56 -16.83 -3.54
C TYR A 390 4.55 -17.67 -4.35
N SER A 391 5.47 -17.04 -5.09
CA SER A 391 6.46 -17.72 -5.95
C SER A 391 7.35 -18.72 -5.20
N VAL A 392 7.73 -18.40 -3.96
CA VAL A 392 8.56 -19.25 -3.12
C VAL A 392 7.74 -20.40 -2.53
N LEU A 393 6.57 -20.12 -1.96
CA LEU A 393 5.69 -21.12 -1.36
C LEU A 393 5.13 -22.11 -2.39
N GLU A 394 4.89 -21.66 -3.62
CA GLU A 394 4.32 -22.48 -4.70
C GLU A 394 5.18 -23.71 -5.02
N ARG A 395 6.50 -23.59 -4.86
CA ARG A 395 7.46 -24.69 -5.02
C ARG A 395 7.28 -25.81 -3.98
N HIS A 396 6.54 -25.51 -2.91
CA HIS A 396 6.29 -26.36 -1.77
C HIS A 396 4.80 -26.72 -1.60
N ASP A 397 3.91 -26.27 -2.50
CA ASP A 397 2.47 -26.41 -2.36
C ASP A 397 1.89 -27.70 -2.94
N ALA A 398 2.24 -28.85 -2.34
CA ALA A 398 1.71 -30.14 -2.79
C ALA A 398 0.19 -30.32 -2.56
N ASN A 399 -0.44 -29.44 -1.79
CA ASN A 399 -1.85 -29.57 -1.39
C ASN A 399 -2.79 -28.52 -2.00
N HIS A 400 -2.28 -27.63 -2.86
CA HIS A 400 -3.04 -26.51 -3.42
C HIS A 400 -3.69 -25.65 -2.32
N GLN A 401 -2.84 -25.14 -1.43
CA GLN A 401 -3.19 -24.30 -0.29
C GLN A 401 -2.44 -22.96 -0.25
N ASN A 402 -1.68 -22.63 -1.29
CA ASN A 402 -1.05 -21.35 -1.53
C ASN A 402 -1.88 -20.58 -2.57
N PHE A 403 -2.51 -19.48 -2.16
CA PHE A 403 -3.40 -18.70 -3.02
C PHE A 403 -2.90 -17.27 -3.14
N LEU A 404 -3.09 -16.68 -4.32
CA LEU A 404 -2.70 -15.29 -4.60
C LEU A 404 -3.89 -14.46 -5.07
N VAL A 405 -4.00 -13.23 -4.56
CA VAL A 405 -4.91 -12.21 -5.08
C VAL A 405 -4.15 -10.94 -5.42
N LEU A 406 -4.18 -10.54 -6.69
CA LEU A 406 -3.61 -9.27 -7.15
C LEU A 406 -4.70 -8.35 -7.70
N GLY A 407 -4.77 -7.13 -7.22
CA GLY A 407 -5.76 -6.15 -7.67
C GLY A 407 -5.13 -4.83 -8.11
N PRO A 408 -5.94 -3.90 -8.65
CA PRO A 408 -5.44 -2.64 -9.18
C PRO A 408 -5.39 -1.60 -8.05
N TRP A 409 -4.73 -1.98 -6.96
CA TRP A 409 -4.77 -1.30 -5.67
C TRP A 409 -3.46 -0.61 -5.38
N GLN A 410 -3.55 0.56 -4.74
CA GLN A 410 -2.48 1.08 -3.91
C GLN A 410 -2.42 0.30 -2.59
N HIS A 411 -1.33 0.49 -1.85
CA HIS A 411 -1.09 -0.20 -0.58
C HIS A 411 -2.31 -0.18 0.36
N GLY A 412 -2.78 -1.38 0.74
CA GLY A 412 -3.93 -1.59 1.65
C GLY A 412 -5.33 -1.27 1.13
N SER A 413 -5.45 -0.72 -0.09
CA SER A 413 -6.74 -0.18 -0.58
C SER A 413 -7.75 -1.22 -1.04
N TRP A 414 -7.43 -2.52 -1.04
CA TRP A 414 -8.40 -3.62 -1.23
C TRP A 414 -9.45 -3.70 -0.13
N SER A 415 -9.18 -3.10 1.04
CA SER A 415 -10.17 -2.87 2.08
C SER A 415 -11.31 -1.96 1.59
N SER A 416 -11.06 -1.10 0.59
CA SER A 416 -12.00 -0.09 0.10
C SER A 416 -13.07 -0.61 -0.88
N SER A 417 -14.18 0.11 -1.02
CA SER A 417 -15.16 -0.12 -2.09
C SER A 417 -14.97 0.83 -3.27
N SER A 418 -13.81 1.49 -3.36
CA SER A 418 -13.54 2.47 -4.42
C SER A 418 -13.73 1.86 -5.80
N ARG A 419 -14.17 2.67 -6.76
CA ARG A 419 -14.26 2.32 -8.18
C ARG A 419 -13.10 2.88 -9.00
N HIS A 420 -12.16 3.56 -8.34
CA HIS A 420 -11.07 4.25 -8.99
C HIS A 420 -9.78 4.21 -8.15
N LEU A 421 -8.65 4.48 -8.82
CA LEU A 421 -7.37 4.76 -8.18
C LEU A 421 -6.74 5.95 -8.89
N GLY A 422 -6.50 7.04 -8.16
CA GLY A 422 -6.13 8.32 -8.77
C GLY A 422 -7.15 8.72 -9.83
N ALA A 423 -6.67 9.00 -11.05
CA ALA A 423 -7.52 9.34 -12.20
C ALA A 423 -8.15 8.12 -12.90
N ILE A 424 -7.71 6.90 -12.60
CA ILE A 424 -8.11 5.69 -13.34
C ILE A 424 -9.47 5.20 -12.85
N GLN A 425 -10.43 5.13 -13.76
CA GLN A 425 -11.80 4.66 -13.50
C GLN A 425 -11.95 3.19 -13.92
N TYR A 426 -12.29 2.32 -12.98
CA TYR A 426 -12.50 0.89 -13.24
C TYR A 426 -13.95 0.54 -13.56
N GLY A 427 -14.89 1.40 -13.16
CA GLY A 427 -16.33 1.27 -13.46
C GLY A 427 -17.11 0.33 -12.55
N GLU A 428 -16.42 -0.41 -11.68
CA GLU A 428 -16.99 -1.26 -10.63
C GLU A 428 -16.09 -1.28 -9.39
N PRO A 429 -16.61 -1.66 -8.20
CA PRO A 429 -15.82 -1.67 -6.97
C PRO A 429 -14.69 -2.70 -7.04
N ILE A 430 -13.45 -2.24 -7.03
CA ILE A 430 -12.28 -3.11 -7.24
C ILE A 430 -11.94 -3.98 -6.03
N GLY A 431 -12.37 -3.61 -4.80
CA GLY A 431 -12.11 -4.41 -3.59
C GLY A 431 -13.24 -5.36 -3.17
N THR A 432 -14.47 -5.16 -3.68
CA THR A 432 -15.66 -5.83 -3.13
C THR A 432 -15.69 -7.33 -3.46
N GLU A 433 -15.32 -7.72 -4.68
CA GLU A 433 -15.26 -9.13 -5.07
C GLU A 433 -14.24 -9.89 -4.22
N TYR A 434 -13.04 -9.34 -4.08
CA TYR A 434 -12.00 -9.86 -3.19
C TYR A 434 -12.54 -10.10 -1.77
N ARG A 435 -13.07 -9.07 -1.10
CA ARG A 435 -13.49 -9.21 0.31
C ARG A 435 -14.64 -10.19 0.49
N LYS A 436 -15.67 -10.08 -0.36
CA LYS A 436 -16.92 -10.86 -0.21
C LYS A 436 -16.79 -12.29 -0.67
N GLN A 437 -16.14 -12.51 -1.80
CA GLN A 437 -16.16 -13.80 -2.48
C GLN A 437 -14.90 -14.62 -2.22
N ILE A 438 -13.77 -13.97 -1.91
CA ILE A 438 -12.47 -14.63 -1.72
C ILE A 438 -12.06 -14.61 -0.25
N GLU A 439 -11.79 -13.44 0.35
CA GLU A 439 -11.27 -13.32 1.73
C GLU A 439 -12.25 -13.91 2.76
N ALA A 440 -13.52 -13.47 2.74
CA ALA A 440 -14.53 -13.97 3.68
C ALA A 440 -14.77 -15.47 3.52
N SER A 441 -14.86 -15.96 2.27
CA SER A 441 -15.05 -17.38 1.97
C SER A 441 -13.84 -18.23 2.40
N PHE A 442 -12.62 -17.73 2.20
CA PHE A 442 -11.38 -18.39 2.59
C PHE A 442 -11.35 -18.65 4.10
N PHE A 443 -11.55 -17.61 4.91
CA PHE A 443 -11.60 -17.79 6.36
C PHE A 443 -12.78 -18.66 6.80
N ALA A 444 -13.96 -18.51 6.17
CA ALA A 444 -15.11 -19.36 6.49
C ALA A 444 -14.81 -20.85 6.23
N ARG A 445 -14.13 -21.16 5.11
CA ARG A 445 -13.75 -22.52 4.72
C ARG A 445 -12.81 -23.19 5.70
N PHE A 446 -11.79 -22.48 6.19
CA PHE A 446 -10.75 -23.06 7.02
C PHE A 446 -11.03 -22.93 8.53
N LEU A 447 -11.79 -21.91 8.95
CA LEU A 447 -12.08 -21.64 10.35
C LEU A 447 -13.46 -22.12 10.81
N LYS A 448 -14.40 -22.31 9.89
CA LYS A 448 -15.80 -22.71 10.19
C LYS A 448 -16.28 -23.95 9.43
N ASP A 449 -15.45 -24.52 8.55
CA ASP A 449 -15.82 -25.62 7.66
C ASP A 449 -16.98 -25.29 6.70
N GLU A 450 -17.19 -24.00 6.42
CA GLU A 450 -18.24 -23.56 5.50
C GLU A 450 -17.81 -23.81 4.04
N PRO A 451 -18.73 -24.26 3.17
CA PRO A 451 -18.43 -24.34 1.74
C PRO A 451 -18.40 -22.94 1.10
N GLY A 452 -17.87 -22.82 -0.11
CA GLY A 452 -18.01 -21.61 -0.94
C GLY A 452 -16.69 -20.95 -1.34
N PHE A 453 -15.57 -21.29 -0.71
CA PHE A 453 -14.25 -20.94 -1.23
C PHE A 453 -13.90 -21.85 -2.41
N ASP A 454 -13.74 -21.25 -3.58
CA ASP A 454 -13.59 -21.93 -4.87
C ASP A 454 -12.42 -21.39 -5.73
N LEU A 455 -11.51 -20.62 -5.12
CA LEU A 455 -10.29 -20.20 -5.78
C LEU A 455 -9.35 -21.41 -5.91
N GLU A 456 -8.96 -21.72 -7.14
CA GLU A 456 -8.03 -22.82 -7.44
C GLU A 456 -6.59 -22.46 -7.04
N ASP A 457 -6.14 -21.27 -7.43
CA ASP A 457 -4.79 -20.79 -7.20
C ASP A 457 -4.76 -19.25 -7.12
N THR A 458 -4.95 -18.57 -8.26
CA THR A 458 -4.78 -17.10 -8.32
C THR A 458 -6.03 -16.39 -8.84
N ALA A 459 -6.40 -15.29 -8.18
CA ALA A 459 -7.35 -14.31 -8.71
C ALA A 459 -6.63 -12.98 -8.98
N SER A 460 -6.86 -12.40 -10.15
CA SER A 460 -6.21 -11.16 -10.55
C SER A 460 -7.22 -10.21 -11.19
N PHE A 461 -7.17 -8.92 -10.86
CA PHE A 461 -7.91 -7.92 -11.60
C PHE A 461 -7.09 -7.45 -12.81
N GLN A 462 -7.51 -7.85 -14.00
CA GLN A 462 -6.84 -7.47 -15.24
C GLN A 462 -7.17 -6.02 -15.62
N THR A 463 -6.23 -5.12 -15.33
CA THR A 463 -6.28 -3.70 -15.68
C THR A 463 -6.37 -3.51 -17.21
N GLY A 464 -6.95 -2.39 -17.66
CA GLY A 464 -7.23 -2.12 -19.07
C GLY A 464 -8.45 -2.90 -19.60
N SER A 465 -8.63 -4.18 -19.23
CA SER A 465 -9.89 -4.90 -19.46
C SER A 465 -10.95 -4.61 -18.39
N ASN A 466 -10.50 -4.21 -17.20
CA ASN A 466 -11.25 -3.94 -15.98
C ASN A 466 -12.14 -5.11 -15.57
N LYS A 467 -11.54 -6.29 -15.40
CA LYS A 467 -12.25 -7.52 -15.02
C LYS A 467 -11.41 -8.41 -14.13
N TRP A 468 -12.05 -9.04 -13.16
CA TRP A 468 -11.48 -10.18 -12.45
C TRP A 468 -11.24 -11.37 -13.39
N LYS A 469 -10.07 -11.98 -13.21
CA LYS A 469 -9.59 -13.20 -13.87
C LYS A 469 -9.22 -14.19 -12.78
N ARG A 470 -9.40 -15.47 -13.09
CA ARG A 470 -8.98 -16.58 -12.25
C ARG A 470 -8.05 -17.46 -13.06
N TYR A 471 -6.92 -17.81 -12.48
CA TYR A 471 -5.88 -18.62 -13.10
C TYR A 471 -5.64 -19.86 -12.24
N ALA A 472 -5.40 -21.00 -12.91
CA ALA A 472 -5.04 -22.26 -12.24
C ALA A 472 -3.56 -22.28 -11.79
N HIS A 473 -2.77 -21.31 -12.25
CA HIS A 473 -1.40 -21.04 -11.85
C HIS A 473 -1.05 -19.61 -12.29
N PHE A 474 -0.17 -18.92 -11.55
CA PHE A 474 0.32 -17.59 -11.93
C PHE A 474 1.86 -17.56 -12.08
N PRO A 475 2.40 -17.07 -13.22
CA PRO A 475 1.69 -16.60 -14.42
C PRO A 475 0.98 -17.75 -15.16
N PRO A 476 -0.08 -17.46 -15.93
CA PRO A 476 -0.81 -18.49 -16.68
C PRO A 476 0.05 -19.13 -17.78
N ALA A 477 -0.24 -20.38 -18.13
CA ALA A 477 0.53 -21.16 -19.10
C ALA A 477 0.55 -20.55 -20.52
N GLU A 478 -0.45 -19.75 -20.85
CA GLU A 478 -0.57 -19.01 -22.12
C GLU A 478 0.36 -17.79 -22.18
N SER A 479 0.98 -17.40 -21.06
CA SER A 479 1.94 -16.31 -20.98
C SER A 479 3.29 -16.70 -21.57
N THR A 480 3.72 -15.97 -22.60
CA THR A 480 4.97 -16.23 -23.32
C THR A 480 5.92 -15.02 -23.23
N PRO A 481 7.11 -15.18 -22.61
CA PRO A 481 8.14 -14.14 -22.60
C PRO A 481 8.55 -13.72 -24.02
N THR A 482 8.22 -12.49 -24.40
CA THR A 482 8.39 -11.96 -25.76
C THR A 482 9.13 -10.63 -25.71
N LYS A 483 10.28 -10.53 -26.39
CA LYS A 483 11.12 -9.34 -26.35
C LYS A 483 10.58 -8.22 -27.27
N LEU A 484 10.36 -7.04 -26.69
CA LEU A 484 10.02 -5.79 -27.35
C LEU A 484 11.27 -4.89 -27.42
N TYR A 485 11.84 -4.72 -28.61
CA TYR A 485 13.14 -4.08 -28.81
C TYR A 485 13.05 -2.56 -28.87
N LEU A 486 14.06 -1.89 -28.31
CA LEU A 486 14.28 -0.44 -28.43
C LEU A 486 15.02 -0.16 -29.74
N ASN A 487 14.31 0.35 -30.75
CA ASN A 487 14.82 0.55 -32.11
C ASN A 487 15.18 2.02 -32.43
N ALA A 488 15.82 2.22 -33.59
CA ALA A 488 16.17 3.53 -34.11
C ALA A 488 14.96 4.45 -34.28
N GLY A 489 15.15 5.75 -34.09
CA GLY A 489 14.06 6.73 -34.19
C GLY A 489 13.08 6.73 -33.01
N LYS A 490 13.52 6.22 -31.85
CA LYS A 490 12.72 6.14 -30.61
C LYS A 490 11.44 5.32 -30.79
N LYS A 491 11.55 4.19 -31.49
CA LYS A 491 10.46 3.25 -31.74
C LYS A 491 10.66 1.95 -30.98
N LEU A 492 9.58 1.37 -30.49
CA LEU A 492 9.53 0.00 -30.01
C LEU A 492 9.16 -0.93 -31.17
N GLY A 493 9.56 -2.20 -31.14
CA GLY A 493 9.13 -3.19 -32.12
C GLY A 493 9.46 -4.63 -31.75
N TRP A 494 8.65 -5.57 -32.23
CA TRP A 494 8.79 -7.01 -31.99
C TRP A 494 9.94 -7.67 -32.75
N GLN A 495 10.59 -6.93 -33.64
CA GLN A 495 11.79 -7.32 -34.35
C GLN A 495 12.88 -6.29 -34.10
N LEU A 496 14.10 -6.77 -33.92
CA LEU A 496 15.27 -5.91 -33.83
C LEU A 496 15.53 -5.25 -35.18
N GLY A 497 15.65 -3.92 -35.18
CA GLY A 497 15.95 -3.14 -36.37
C GLY A 497 17.36 -3.42 -36.90
N SER A 498 17.54 -3.37 -38.21
CA SER A 498 18.84 -3.60 -38.86
C SER A 498 19.87 -2.47 -38.66
N LYS A 499 19.43 -1.30 -38.17
CA LYS A 499 20.31 -0.15 -37.90
C LYS A 499 20.67 -0.09 -36.42
N PRO A 500 21.96 -0.18 -36.05
CA PRO A 500 22.42 0.11 -34.70
C PRO A 500 21.92 1.47 -34.23
N THR A 501 21.39 1.54 -33.02
CA THR A 501 20.89 2.78 -32.42
C THR A 501 21.54 3.05 -31.08
N LYS A 502 21.75 4.33 -30.78
CA LYS A 502 22.20 4.82 -29.49
C LYS A 502 21.28 5.93 -29.06
N SER A 503 20.78 5.85 -27.83
CA SER A 503 20.03 6.92 -27.19
C SER A 503 20.82 7.39 -25.97
N SER A 504 21.17 8.67 -25.92
CA SER A 504 21.91 9.22 -24.80
C SER A 504 21.17 10.38 -24.16
N TYR A 505 21.36 10.52 -22.86
CA TYR A 505 20.94 11.68 -22.07
C TYR A 505 22.00 12.02 -21.03
N ILE A 506 21.90 13.21 -20.45
CA ILE A 506 22.79 13.66 -19.36
C ILE A 506 21.99 13.62 -18.07
N SER A 507 22.38 12.74 -17.15
CA SER A 507 21.82 12.70 -15.80
C SER A 507 22.63 13.62 -14.90
N ASP A 508 21.94 14.53 -14.21
CA ASP A 508 22.53 15.54 -13.33
C ASP A 508 21.95 15.39 -11.91
N PRO A 509 22.71 14.86 -10.93
CA PRO A 509 22.23 14.73 -9.55
C PRO A 509 21.89 16.06 -8.86
N ARG A 510 22.19 17.22 -9.47
CA ARG A 510 21.74 18.53 -8.97
C ARG A 510 20.37 18.95 -9.49
N ASN A 511 19.84 18.24 -10.48
CA ASN A 511 18.51 18.45 -11.04
C ASN A 511 17.86 17.08 -11.30
N PRO A 512 17.69 16.24 -10.26
CA PRO A 512 17.13 14.90 -10.44
C PRO A 512 15.70 14.96 -11.00
N VAL A 513 15.25 13.86 -11.60
CA VAL A 513 13.88 13.72 -12.08
C VAL A 513 12.98 13.49 -10.86
N PRO A 514 11.95 14.33 -10.63
CA PRO A 514 11.01 14.11 -9.55
C PRO A 514 10.20 12.83 -9.76
N TYR A 515 9.91 12.08 -8.70
CA TYR A 515 9.14 10.84 -8.82
C TYR A 515 7.63 11.03 -8.95
N ARG A 516 7.13 12.12 -8.37
CA ARG A 516 5.75 12.59 -8.45
C ARG A 516 5.71 14.11 -8.59
N HIS A 517 4.53 14.67 -8.81
CA HIS A 517 4.38 16.12 -8.90
C HIS A 517 4.91 16.85 -7.65
N ARG A 518 5.60 17.98 -7.87
CA ARG A 518 6.05 18.89 -6.80
C ARG A 518 4.95 19.91 -6.46
N PRO A 519 4.84 20.39 -5.20
CA PRO A 519 5.66 20.01 -4.04
C PRO A 519 5.37 18.60 -3.52
N ILE A 520 6.34 17.99 -2.84
CA ILE A 520 6.25 16.63 -2.30
C ILE A 520 6.09 16.69 -0.79
N GLU A 521 4.95 16.19 -0.31
CA GLU A 521 4.57 16.13 1.10
C GLU A 521 5.24 14.94 1.83
N PRO A 522 5.36 15.00 3.18
CA PRO A 522 5.76 13.84 3.97
C PRO A 522 4.86 12.64 3.70
N THR A 523 5.43 11.44 3.74
CA THR A 523 4.83 10.19 3.25
C THR A 523 3.42 9.96 3.80
N TYR A 524 3.25 10.09 5.12
CA TYR A 524 1.98 9.83 5.83
C TYR A 524 1.28 11.08 6.36
N ALA A 525 1.67 12.28 5.90
CA ALA A 525 0.97 13.50 6.30
C ALA A 525 -0.47 13.50 5.78
N GLU A 526 -1.38 14.15 6.51
CA GLU A 526 -2.75 14.40 6.05
C GLU A 526 -2.72 15.11 4.68
N GLY A 527 -3.45 14.56 3.70
CA GLY A 527 -3.49 15.08 2.33
C GLY A 527 -2.28 14.72 1.45
N SER A 528 -1.36 13.87 1.93
CA SER A 528 -0.25 13.36 1.11
C SER A 528 -0.74 12.59 -0.11
N HIS A 529 -0.10 12.84 -1.25
CA HIS A 529 -0.36 12.13 -2.51
C HIS A 529 0.43 10.82 -2.65
N TRP A 530 1.07 10.34 -1.57
CA TRP A 530 1.88 9.11 -1.57
C TRP A 530 1.14 7.88 -2.11
N GLY A 531 -0.09 7.62 -1.66
CA GLY A 531 -0.82 6.43 -2.11
C GLY A 531 -1.07 6.36 -3.62
N GLN A 532 -1.01 7.48 -4.35
CA GLN A 532 -1.48 7.56 -5.73
C GLN A 532 -0.36 7.73 -6.76
N TRP A 533 0.90 7.88 -6.33
CA TRP A 533 1.99 8.33 -7.20
C TRP A 533 2.26 7.38 -8.38
N MET A 534 2.08 6.07 -8.19
CA MET A 534 2.28 5.08 -9.25
C MET A 534 1.24 5.19 -10.38
N THR A 535 0.07 5.74 -10.07
CA THR A 535 -0.98 6.00 -11.06
C THR A 535 -0.94 7.41 -11.62
N GLU A 536 -0.04 8.28 -11.17
CA GLU A 536 0.07 9.65 -11.69
C GLU A 536 0.54 9.67 -13.16
N ASP A 537 0.03 10.65 -13.90
CA ASP A 537 0.33 10.87 -15.30
C ASP A 537 1.80 11.27 -15.53
N GLN A 538 2.57 10.46 -16.25
CA GLN A 538 4.01 10.69 -16.43
C GLN A 538 4.36 11.87 -17.37
N ARG A 539 3.38 12.52 -17.99
CA ARG A 539 3.63 13.65 -18.91
C ARG A 539 4.41 14.81 -18.30
N PHE A 540 4.39 14.97 -16.98
CA PHE A 540 5.16 16.00 -16.28
C PHE A 540 6.68 15.82 -16.41
N VAL A 541 7.16 14.60 -16.66
CA VAL A 541 8.59 14.30 -16.89
C VAL A 541 8.93 14.04 -18.36
N THR A 542 7.96 13.70 -19.20
CA THR A 542 8.15 13.33 -20.62
C THR A 542 8.85 14.37 -21.50
N ARG A 543 8.84 15.65 -21.12
CA ARG A 543 9.54 16.73 -21.85
C ARG A 543 10.97 16.98 -21.38
N ARG A 544 11.42 16.29 -20.33
CA ARG A 544 12.77 16.48 -19.79
C ARG A 544 13.82 15.90 -20.74
N LYS A 545 15.03 16.46 -20.70
CA LYS A 545 16.15 16.06 -21.57
C LYS A 545 16.99 14.92 -20.98
N ASP A 546 16.77 14.61 -19.71
CA ASP A 546 17.40 13.54 -18.94
C ASP A 546 16.51 12.29 -18.82
N VAL A 547 15.51 12.19 -19.71
CA VAL A 547 14.59 11.06 -19.84
C VAL A 547 14.59 10.60 -21.31
N SER A 548 14.62 9.30 -21.54
CA SER A 548 14.60 8.70 -22.89
C SER A 548 13.36 7.84 -23.10
N ILE A 549 12.66 8.07 -24.21
CA ILE A 549 11.35 7.47 -24.47
C ILE A 549 11.34 6.72 -25.80
N TRP A 550 10.67 5.58 -25.86
CA TRP A 550 10.37 4.84 -27.08
C TRP A 550 8.90 4.43 -27.12
N THR A 551 8.30 4.35 -28.31
CA THR A 551 6.86 4.07 -28.45
C THR A 551 6.51 3.06 -29.53
N LEU A 552 5.42 2.32 -29.34
CA LEU A 552 4.75 1.46 -30.33
C LEU A 552 3.23 1.57 -30.19
N ALA A 553 2.56 1.92 -31.28
CA ALA A 553 1.10 1.96 -31.33
C ALA A 553 0.49 0.56 -31.27
N VAL A 554 -0.62 0.42 -30.55
CA VAL A 554 -1.30 -0.84 -30.31
C VAL A 554 -2.39 -1.03 -31.36
N GLY A 555 -2.16 -1.94 -32.31
CA GLY A 555 -3.07 -2.19 -33.44
C GLY A 555 -4.30 -3.05 -33.10
N ASN A 556 -4.12 -3.99 -32.16
CA ASN A 556 -5.14 -4.82 -31.54
C ASN A 556 -4.83 -4.87 -30.04
N ASP A 557 -5.84 -5.13 -29.19
CA ASP A 557 -5.63 -5.34 -27.75
C ASP A 557 -4.45 -6.30 -27.52
N LEU A 558 -3.57 -5.95 -26.60
CA LEU A 558 -2.41 -6.75 -26.21
C LEU A 558 -2.50 -7.04 -24.71
N THR A 559 -2.61 -8.31 -24.37
CA THR A 559 -2.66 -8.77 -22.97
C THR A 559 -1.28 -9.17 -22.50
N LEU A 560 -0.86 -8.61 -21.37
CA LEU A 560 0.33 -8.99 -20.63
C LEU A 560 -0.10 -9.57 -19.27
N THR A 561 0.28 -10.82 -18.98
CA THR A 561 -0.01 -11.46 -17.68
C THR A 561 1.22 -12.24 -17.19
N GLY A 562 1.92 -11.71 -16.19
CA GLY A 562 3.15 -12.29 -15.64
C GLY A 562 4.28 -11.27 -15.50
N GLU A 563 5.52 -11.75 -15.39
CA GLU A 563 6.70 -10.91 -15.13
C GLU A 563 7.13 -10.07 -16.34
N VAL A 564 7.38 -8.78 -16.11
CA VAL A 564 8.03 -7.87 -17.06
C VAL A 564 9.50 -7.73 -16.70
N ILE A 565 10.42 -7.88 -17.66
CA ILE A 565 11.87 -7.80 -17.41
C ILE A 565 12.47 -6.68 -18.27
N ALA A 566 13.23 -5.78 -17.65
CA ALA A 566 14.13 -4.89 -18.37
C ALA A 566 15.40 -5.65 -18.77
N ASP A 567 15.79 -5.58 -20.03
CA ASP A 567 17.01 -6.21 -20.57
C ASP A 567 17.69 -5.17 -21.47
N LEU A 568 18.49 -4.31 -20.83
CA LEU A 568 19.06 -3.11 -21.43
C LEU A 568 20.59 -3.17 -21.47
N PHE A 569 21.16 -2.74 -22.59
CA PHE A 569 22.60 -2.56 -22.74
C PHE A 569 22.95 -1.10 -22.63
N THR A 570 23.65 -0.71 -21.57
CA THR A 570 23.90 0.69 -21.23
C THR A 570 25.39 0.97 -21.08
N SER A 571 25.78 2.23 -21.27
CA SER A 571 27.08 2.75 -20.84
C SER A 571 26.91 4.09 -20.13
N THR A 572 27.84 4.42 -19.23
CA THR A 572 27.85 5.71 -18.51
C THR A 572 29.26 6.31 -18.56
N THR A 573 29.37 7.63 -18.56
CA THR A 573 30.68 8.30 -18.36
C THR A 573 31.10 8.37 -16.90
N GLY A 574 30.19 8.03 -15.97
CA GLY A 574 30.46 7.90 -14.54
C GLY A 574 31.09 6.55 -14.18
N SER A 575 31.25 6.31 -12.88
CA SER A 575 31.69 5.02 -12.33
C SER A 575 30.67 4.36 -11.40
N ASP A 576 29.48 4.94 -11.30
CA ASP A 576 28.28 4.39 -10.65
C ASP A 576 27.05 4.99 -11.38
N GLY A 577 25.86 4.49 -11.12
CA GLY A 577 24.61 5.00 -11.68
C GLY A 577 23.40 4.21 -11.22
N ASP A 578 22.23 4.83 -11.31
CA ASP A 578 20.95 4.14 -11.20
C ASP A 578 20.29 4.11 -12.59
N LEU A 579 19.51 3.07 -12.86
CA LEU A 579 18.71 2.92 -14.06
C LEU A 579 17.26 2.69 -13.67
N VAL A 580 16.39 3.63 -14.02
CA VAL A 580 14.94 3.54 -13.81
C VAL A 580 14.32 3.22 -15.15
N VAL A 581 13.45 2.21 -15.18
CA VAL A 581 12.73 1.79 -16.37
C VAL A 581 11.25 1.75 -16.05
N LYS A 582 10.43 2.34 -16.92
CA LYS A 582 8.96 2.32 -16.80
C LYS A 582 8.35 1.76 -18.08
N LEU A 583 7.38 0.87 -17.94
CA LEU A 583 6.45 0.45 -18.98
C LEU A 583 5.15 1.24 -18.77
N ILE A 584 4.74 1.99 -19.80
CA ILE A 584 3.64 2.95 -19.74
C ILE A 584 2.59 2.60 -20.78
N ASP A 585 1.33 2.58 -20.36
CA ASP A 585 0.17 2.62 -21.25
C ASP A 585 -0.23 4.08 -21.49
N ARG A 586 0.04 4.57 -22.71
CA ARG A 586 -0.38 5.90 -23.11
C ARG A 586 -1.76 5.83 -23.79
N TYR A 587 -2.72 6.47 -23.15
CA TYR A 587 -4.09 6.63 -23.64
C TYR A 587 -4.15 7.40 -24.97
N PRO A 588 -5.21 7.22 -25.78
CA PRO A 588 -5.36 7.93 -27.04
C PRO A 588 -5.43 9.45 -26.86
N ASP A 589 -4.92 10.21 -27.82
CA ASP A 589 -4.98 11.68 -27.79
C ASP A 589 -6.42 12.22 -27.96
N ASP A 590 -7.33 11.37 -28.45
CA ASP A 590 -8.76 11.64 -28.68
C ASP A 590 -9.69 10.89 -27.71
N ASP A 591 -9.19 10.49 -26.54
CA ASP A 591 -10.00 9.89 -25.48
C ASP A 591 -11.28 10.70 -25.19
N ALA A 592 -12.35 9.98 -24.88
CA ALA A 592 -13.66 10.56 -24.60
C ALA A 592 -13.63 11.41 -23.32
N ASP A 593 -12.86 10.98 -22.31
CA ASP A 593 -12.55 11.78 -21.13
C ASP A 593 -11.39 12.74 -21.43
N PRO A 594 -11.61 14.07 -21.45
CA PRO A 594 -10.54 15.04 -21.67
C PRO A 594 -9.36 14.93 -20.70
N ALA A 595 -9.57 14.43 -19.47
CA ALA A 595 -8.50 14.23 -18.50
C ALA A 595 -7.57 13.07 -18.91
N MET A 596 -8.11 12.06 -19.60
CA MET A 596 -7.37 10.86 -20.01
C MET A 596 -6.69 10.99 -21.38
N ARG A 597 -6.97 12.05 -22.15
CA ARG A 597 -6.35 12.25 -23.47
C ARG A 597 -4.84 12.28 -23.39
N GLY A 598 -4.18 11.28 -23.96
CA GLY A 598 -2.72 11.16 -23.93
C GLY A 598 -2.14 10.92 -22.54
N TYR A 599 -2.95 10.52 -21.55
CA TYR A 599 -2.49 10.17 -20.20
C TYR A 599 -1.45 9.06 -20.26
N GLU A 600 -0.35 9.20 -19.52
CA GLU A 600 0.76 8.25 -19.50
C GLU A 600 0.73 7.47 -18.17
N LEU A 601 -0.05 6.38 -18.12
CA LEU A 601 -0.19 5.52 -16.94
C LEU A 601 0.98 4.55 -16.86
N MET A 602 1.73 4.57 -15.76
CA MET A 602 2.71 3.51 -15.48
C MET A 602 1.98 2.20 -15.21
N THR A 603 2.46 1.11 -15.79
CA THR A 603 1.93 -0.25 -15.59
C THR A 603 2.93 -1.14 -14.88
N ASN A 604 4.22 -0.89 -15.11
CA ASN A 604 5.34 -1.49 -14.41
C ASN A 604 6.47 -0.47 -14.34
N GLU A 605 7.26 -0.58 -13.29
CA GLU A 605 8.38 0.29 -13.04
C GLU A 605 9.37 -0.40 -12.11
N GLU A 606 10.65 -0.12 -12.29
CA GLU A 606 11.64 -0.43 -11.27
C GLU A 606 12.93 0.37 -11.49
N ILE A 607 13.63 0.63 -10.39
CA ILE A 607 14.98 1.18 -10.34
C ILE A 607 15.98 0.06 -10.05
N PHE A 608 17.14 0.12 -10.70
CA PHE A 608 18.28 -0.75 -10.42
C PHE A 608 19.52 0.09 -10.14
N ARG A 609 20.20 -0.19 -9.03
CA ARG A 609 21.45 0.47 -8.66
C ARG A 609 22.65 -0.30 -9.21
N GLU A 610 23.30 0.26 -10.21
CA GLU A 610 24.20 -0.48 -11.11
C GLU A 610 25.51 -0.95 -10.46
N ARG A 611 25.92 -0.40 -9.31
CA ARG A 611 27.06 -0.96 -8.55
C ARG A 611 26.86 -2.43 -8.18
N TYR A 612 25.61 -2.93 -8.17
CA TYR A 612 25.26 -4.30 -7.78
C TYR A 612 25.12 -5.28 -8.96
N LEU A 613 25.58 -4.92 -10.17
CA LEU A 613 25.50 -5.80 -11.36
C LEU A 613 26.18 -7.16 -11.19
N ASN A 614 27.19 -7.26 -10.32
CA ASN A 614 27.92 -8.51 -10.07
C ASN A 614 27.45 -9.26 -8.81
N GLY A 615 26.39 -8.78 -8.16
CA GLY A 615 25.89 -9.30 -6.88
C GLY A 615 25.51 -8.16 -5.93
N PHE A 616 24.40 -8.34 -5.22
CA PHE A 616 23.87 -7.33 -4.28
C PHE A 616 24.73 -7.16 -3.01
N ASP A 617 25.55 -8.16 -2.67
CA ASP A 617 26.55 -8.14 -1.60
C ASP A 617 27.93 -7.64 -2.09
N GLN A 618 28.10 -7.43 -3.40
CA GLN A 618 29.39 -7.14 -4.04
C GLN A 618 29.36 -5.85 -4.87
N PRO A 619 29.19 -4.67 -4.22
CA PRO A 619 29.21 -3.40 -4.92
C PRO A 619 30.55 -3.16 -5.62
N ALA A 620 30.53 -2.85 -6.91
CA ALA A 620 31.71 -2.58 -7.71
C ALA A 620 31.57 -1.32 -8.56
N ALA A 621 32.69 -0.62 -8.78
CA ALA A 621 32.72 0.52 -9.69
C ALA A 621 32.51 0.08 -11.14
N LEU A 622 31.67 0.82 -11.86
CA LEU A 622 31.51 0.69 -13.30
C LEU A 622 32.74 1.24 -14.01
N LYS A 623 33.12 0.63 -15.14
CA LYS A 623 34.16 1.21 -16.01
C LYS A 623 33.53 2.27 -16.92
N PRO A 624 33.98 3.54 -16.87
CA PRO A 624 33.44 4.59 -17.72
C PRO A 624 33.50 4.23 -19.22
N GLY A 625 32.37 4.36 -19.91
CA GLY A 625 32.22 4.11 -21.35
C GLY A 625 32.05 2.64 -21.75
N GLU A 626 32.20 1.69 -20.83
CA GLU A 626 31.94 0.26 -21.09
C GLU A 626 30.44 0.02 -21.28
N VAL A 627 30.09 -0.70 -22.35
CA VAL A 627 28.72 -1.21 -22.56
C VAL A 627 28.54 -2.46 -21.72
N ARG A 628 27.48 -2.50 -20.92
CA ARG A 628 27.14 -3.61 -20.02
C ARG A 628 25.64 -3.92 -20.12
N GLU A 629 25.28 -5.15 -19.83
CA GLU A 629 23.89 -5.56 -19.67
C GLU A 629 23.41 -5.21 -18.26
N VAL A 630 22.21 -4.61 -18.18
CA VAL A 630 21.47 -4.35 -16.96
C VAL A 630 20.14 -5.05 -17.13
N LYS A 631 19.95 -6.15 -16.41
CA LYS A 631 18.79 -7.03 -16.55
C LYS A 631 18.16 -7.33 -15.20
N TYR A 632 16.89 -6.95 -15.04
CA TYR A 632 16.17 -7.05 -13.77
C TYR A 632 14.65 -7.02 -13.99
N SER A 633 13.91 -7.54 -13.01
CA SER A 633 12.45 -7.57 -13.01
C SER A 633 11.87 -6.17 -12.80
N LEU A 634 10.76 -5.88 -13.48
CA LEU A 634 9.86 -4.75 -13.22
C LEU A 634 8.55 -5.23 -12.55
N HIS A 635 8.61 -6.41 -11.92
CA HIS A 635 7.50 -7.14 -11.29
C HIS A 635 6.46 -7.68 -12.29
N ALA A 636 5.53 -8.47 -11.77
CA ALA A 636 4.43 -9.01 -12.57
C ALA A 636 3.32 -7.99 -12.80
N VAL A 637 2.57 -8.20 -13.88
CA VAL A 637 1.41 -7.39 -14.26
C VAL A 637 0.29 -8.29 -14.77
N ASP A 638 -0.95 -7.83 -14.70
CA ASP A 638 -2.07 -8.33 -15.49
C ASP A 638 -2.81 -7.15 -16.13
N HIS A 639 -2.45 -6.83 -17.37
CA HIS A 639 -2.86 -5.61 -18.05
C HIS A 639 -3.19 -5.84 -19.53
N VAL A 640 -4.17 -5.11 -20.05
CA VAL A 640 -4.50 -5.07 -21.48
C VAL A 640 -4.26 -3.68 -22.03
N PHE A 641 -3.20 -3.54 -22.83
CA PHE A 641 -3.02 -2.37 -23.67
C PHE A 641 -4.10 -2.38 -24.74
N LYS A 642 -5.02 -1.41 -24.70
CA LYS A 642 -6.16 -1.37 -25.61
C LYS A 642 -5.76 -0.94 -27.02
N LYS A 643 -6.49 -1.44 -28.02
CA LYS A 643 -6.37 -0.93 -29.39
C LYS A 643 -6.50 0.60 -29.40
N GLY A 644 -5.57 1.26 -30.09
CA GLY A 644 -5.50 2.73 -30.18
C GLY A 644 -4.61 3.37 -29.11
N HIS A 645 -4.31 2.65 -28.02
CA HIS A 645 -3.30 3.08 -27.06
C HIS A 645 -1.89 2.95 -27.65
N THR A 646 -0.90 3.43 -26.90
CA THR A 646 0.51 3.35 -27.25
C THR A 646 1.31 2.77 -26.09
N ILE A 647 2.03 1.68 -26.36
CA ILE A 647 3.05 1.18 -25.43
C ILE A 647 4.19 2.19 -25.44
N MET A 648 4.61 2.63 -24.26
CA MET A 648 5.72 3.53 -24.05
C MET A 648 6.72 2.92 -23.07
N VAL A 649 8.02 3.04 -23.40
CA VAL A 649 9.11 2.70 -22.48
C VAL A 649 9.88 3.97 -22.17
N GLU A 650 9.98 4.28 -20.89
CA GLU A 650 10.74 5.41 -20.37
C GLU A 650 11.99 4.92 -19.62
N VAL A 651 13.13 5.58 -19.83
CA VAL A 651 14.39 5.29 -19.14
C VAL A 651 15.02 6.58 -18.63
N GLN A 652 15.36 6.60 -17.33
CA GLN A 652 16.02 7.71 -16.64
C GLN A 652 17.02 7.19 -15.58
N SER A 653 17.72 8.08 -14.87
CA SER A 653 18.77 7.70 -13.89
C SER A 653 18.64 8.34 -12.50
N THR A 654 17.50 8.97 -12.22
CA THR A 654 17.17 9.50 -10.89
C THR A 654 15.67 9.39 -10.69
N TRP A 655 15.20 9.25 -9.45
CA TRP A 655 13.77 9.20 -9.15
C TRP A 655 13.50 9.74 -7.74
N PHE A 656 13.54 11.06 -7.64
CA PHE A 656 13.83 11.77 -6.40
C PHE A 656 12.61 12.53 -5.85
N PRO A 657 12.46 12.74 -4.53
CA PRO A 657 13.27 12.24 -3.43
C PRO A 657 12.89 10.85 -2.93
N LEU A 658 12.01 10.11 -3.63
CA LEU A 658 11.69 8.74 -3.22
C LEU A 658 12.97 7.94 -3.08
N TYR A 659 13.81 7.88 -4.11
CA TYR A 659 15.13 7.25 -4.04
C TYR A 659 16.24 8.28 -3.82
N ASP A 660 17.24 7.92 -3.00
CA ASP A 660 18.43 8.74 -2.84
C ASP A 660 19.21 8.85 -4.16
N ARG A 661 19.86 9.99 -4.37
CA ARG A 661 20.57 10.23 -5.62
C ARG A 661 21.83 9.38 -5.66
N ASN A 662 21.99 8.57 -6.71
CA ASN A 662 23.30 8.03 -7.04
C ASN A 662 24.27 9.19 -7.38
N PRO A 663 25.48 9.26 -6.79
CA PRO A 663 26.44 10.32 -7.08
C PRO A 663 26.99 10.26 -8.52
N GLN A 664 26.78 9.12 -9.21
CA GLN A 664 27.34 8.74 -10.50
C GLN A 664 28.88 8.62 -10.49
N THR A 665 29.44 8.61 -9.29
CA THR A 665 30.81 8.25 -8.98
C THR A 665 30.78 7.19 -7.90
N PHE A 666 31.60 6.15 -8.07
CA PHE A 666 31.67 5.09 -7.10
C PHE A 666 32.28 5.61 -5.79
N VAL A 667 31.46 5.58 -4.74
CA VAL A 667 31.85 5.83 -3.35
C VAL A 667 31.56 4.59 -2.51
N PRO A 668 32.28 4.38 -1.39
CA PRO A 668 32.06 3.21 -0.53
C PRO A 668 30.61 3.08 -0.05
N ASN A 669 29.96 4.20 0.29
CA ASN A 669 28.56 4.24 0.72
C ASN A 669 27.88 5.52 0.21
N ILE A 670 26.85 5.37 -0.64
CA ILE A 670 26.12 6.49 -1.26
C ILE A 670 25.41 7.35 -0.21
N MET A 671 24.86 6.74 0.85
CA MET A 671 24.19 7.47 1.92
C MET A 671 25.13 8.39 2.71
N LYS A 672 26.44 8.23 2.54
CA LYS A 672 27.50 9.05 3.14
C LYS A 672 28.28 9.87 2.10
N ALA A 673 27.77 10.00 0.87
CA ALA A 673 28.45 10.72 -0.21
C ALA A 673 28.61 12.22 0.12
N ASP A 674 29.79 12.76 -0.20
CA ASP A 674 30.11 14.17 -0.03
C ASP A 674 29.54 15.01 -1.18
N PRO A 675 29.30 16.32 -0.99
CA PRO A 675 28.80 17.20 -2.05
C PRO A 675 29.64 17.20 -3.35
N GLY A 676 30.94 16.87 -3.25
CA GLY A 676 31.86 16.78 -4.38
C GLY A 676 31.75 15.50 -5.22
N ASP A 677 31.09 14.46 -4.70
CA ASP A 677 30.95 13.16 -5.37
C ASP A 677 29.86 13.17 -6.44
N TYR A 678 28.84 13.99 -6.26
CA TYR A 678 27.73 14.16 -7.20
C TYR A 678 28.20 14.83 -8.51
N LYS A 679 28.38 14.03 -9.55
CA LYS A 679 28.84 14.50 -10.87
C LYS A 679 27.83 14.16 -11.94
N LYS A 680 27.72 15.00 -12.97
CA LYS A 680 26.94 14.68 -14.17
C LYS A 680 27.56 13.48 -14.89
N ALA A 681 26.72 12.65 -15.48
CA ALA A 681 27.13 11.54 -16.31
C ALA A 681 26.27 11.47 -17.57
N LYS A 682 26.89 11.11 -18.68
CA LYS A 682 26.18 10.78 -19.91
C LYS A 682 25.86 9.30 -19.88
N VAL A 683 24.58 8.97 -19.85
CA VAL A 683 24.07 7.61 -19.96
C VAL A 683 23.71 7.34 -21.42
N THR A 684 24.03 6.15 -21.93
CA THR A 684 23.77 5.75 -23.31
C THR A 684 23.17 4.35 -23.35
N ILE A 685 21.97 4.21 -23.90
CA ILE A 685 21.33 2.94 -24.21
C ILE A 685 21.75 2.55 -25.63
N VAL A 686 22.27 1.33 -25.80
CA VAL A 686 22.75 0.77 -27.07
C VAL A 686 21.78 -0.33 -27.51
N SER A 687 21.34 -0.29 -28.76
CA SER A 687 20.56 -1.39 -29.35
C SER A 687 21.10 -1.77 -30.72
N ASP A 688 21.66 -2.98 -30.81
CA ASP A 688 22.22 -3.59 -32.03
C ASP A 688 22.20 -5.13 -31.92
N LEU A 689 22.73 -5.83 -32.93
CA LEU A 689 22.73 -7.31 -32.99
C LEU A 689 23.47 -7.98 -31.82
N SER A 690 24.49 -7.32 -31.25
CA SER A 690 25.25 -7.81 -30.08
C SER A 690 24.70 -7.30 -28.75
N HIS A 691 23.90 -6.23 -28.77
CA HIS A 691 23.38 -5.54 -27.60
C HIS A 691 21.87 -5.28 -27.76
N PRO A 692 21.01 -6.31 -27.82
CA PRO A 692 19.62 -6.13 -28.23
C PRO A 692 18.74 -5.56 -27.09
N SER A 693 18.89 -4.28 -26.73
CA SER A 693 18.11 -3.66 -25.65
C SER A 693 16.60 -3.71 -25.90
N GLY A 694 15.84 -4.07 -24.88
CA GLY A 694 14.38 -4.16 -24.91
C GLY A 694 13.76 -4.50 -23.55
N LEU A 695 12.45 -4.66 -23.54
CA LEU A 695 11.75 -5.31 -22.43
C LEU A 695 11.33 -6.72 -22.85
N ILE A 696 11.39 -7.68 -21.94
CA ILE A 696 10.77 -9.00 -22.13
C ILE A 696 9.39 -8.92 -21.50
N LEU A 697 8.34 -9.07 -22.32
CA LEU A 697 6.95 -8.90 -21.93
C LEU A 697 6.24 -10.27 -21.86
N PRO A 698 5.35 -10.50 -20.88
CA PRO A 698 4.64 -11.76 -20.67
C PRO A 698 3.37 -11.81 -21.54
N VAL A 699 3.55 -11.91 -22.86
CA VAL A 699 2.46 -11.80 -23.83
C VAL A 699 1.58 -13.04 -23.78
N VAL A 700 0.28 -12.84 -23.56
CA VAL A 700 -0.72 -13.92 -23.61
C VAL A 700 -1.21 -14.09 -25.05
N SER A 701 -1.12 -15.31 -25.59
CA SER A 701 -1.69 -15.63 -26.91
C SER A 701 -3.21 -15.50 -26.89
N GLN A 702 -3.76 -14.72 -27.82
CA GLN A 702 -5.21 -14.55 -28.00
C GLN A 702 -5.90 -15.73 -28.68
#